data_AF-A0A228QY81-F1
#
_entry.id   AF-A0A228QY81-F1
#
_cell.length_a   1.000
_cell.length_b   1.000
_cell.length_c   1.000
_cell.angle_alpha   90.00
_cell.angle_beta   90.00
_cell.angle_gamma   90.00
#
_symmetry.space_group_name_H-M   'P 1'
#
loop_
_entity.id
_entity.type
_entity.pdbx_description
1 polymer ?
#
loop_
_entity_poly.entity_id
_entity_poly.type
_entity_poly.pdbx_seq_one_letter_code
_entity_poly.pdbx_strand_id
1 'polypeptide(L)'
;MTFPQTYQTDGSTTVWSFDFPYLDRSNVFVVVNNAARAFTFVDDHTIRCADSFGNPFPPGQKLTISRATPDLISLAEFKDAAKLTADDLNRARLQCLLLIQERSGGMAGSVGNVISGMVNEIETISGALDSLSHAQGVLEAGLGTLRDISVRLTIQENGAAALRDQITQEVQARQVDLTKITDRLSELDVNLAGQQDAFRARVQLLESSGAITDSQVSGLSARVGNIEANGDNNSRDAEDAALASLVNGSVAAAKQGYALAQQITSLAVEVRSNNTDLKAQIQVNQSAQADTNSALAAQITTLSAEVEKSDAAYKAALKEQQATSASADEALATKIESLSAEIAANDADIKAQIQANQTAQATVNEATAQKISNLSAEVDANDTAIKAQLKDQQIAQSGVNSAVAQQISELTAEVDANDAAMKAALKTERDTRTTAEQALAAQYTDMSARIGERDGDAEAAAASLINSAIASVKADSVLTQQITTLSAAVVANDTAIKAQLQVEQTTRADAVSALAQQITSLQAQVGNDITAQIREEQKTRAAADQSLADQLTVIQSEMGENFAQVAQEMHTQIDKVNGTVANLQAQYTLKAQVKRPDGTPVVSGIGLAATASDDYTGSVIALMADSVVFADPNNPNGALVPFLEAGMVDGAPTLVVPSARVGDKVLPGRVLVDGAVEARSIKVNSVTGDRLVAGSISTDKLQVGLGVNLLKNSTLVNLVGWGTWSNGGGTGVLGLDNGAEWTLAGGHTMYVRSTGAWGNTDPNAVLFGVFTEKVPVVGGSFYEYSAYVGVHRCAANIGIEWYDSNGAAISSNGYGAAGTATTVGQAAGGKTLNGYVRIGGIAQAPVNAALGLIGLRKGMNVSPDTDSWLFVTQPMMAETHASATRLSPYKPSGLGTLITPEGISTPSLSALSANIGLLRTATWGARTEISNNLIQTFDGNNVLRIRLGVW
;
A
#
# COMPACT_ATOMS: atom_id res chain seq x y z
N MET A 1 22.97 -31.53 28.83
CA MET A 1 22.42 -30.18 28.60
C MET A 1 22.53 -29.42 29.93
N THR A 2 22.67 -28.09 29.96
CA THR A 2 22.78 -27.33 31.23
C THR A 2 21.44 -26.71 31.61
N PHE A 3 21.09 -26.70 32.90
CA PHE A 3 19.88 -26.09 33.45
C PHE A 3 20.25 -24.79 34.20
N PRO A 4 20.24 -23.61 33.54
CA PRO A 4 20.74 -22.37 34.13
C PRO A 4 19.64 -21.56 34.85
N GLN A 5 19.95 -21.05 36.04
CA GLN A 5 19.24 -19.97 36.70
C GLN A 5 20.09 -18.70 36.65
N THR A 6 19.52 -17.61 36.15
CA THR A 6 20.27 -16.38 35.84
C THR A 6 19.79 -15.21 36.67
N TYR A 7 20.74 -14.42 37.16
CA TYR A 7 20.59 -13.23 37.97
C TYR A 7 21.38 -12.06 37.39
N GLN A 8 21.02 -10.85 37.80
CA GLN A 8 21.83 -9.65 37.60
C GLN A 8 22.39 -9.22 38.96
N THR A 9 23.69 -8.94 39.02
CA THR A 9 24.34 -8.44 40.23
C THR A 9 23.92 -7.01 40.51
N ASP A 10 23.75 -6.65 41.78
CA ASP A 10 23.24 -5.35 42.23
C ASP A 10 24.29 -4.52 42.99
N GLY A 11 25.51 -5.04 43.19
CA GLY A 11 26.56 -4.39 43.98
C GLY A 11 26.46 -4.61 45.49
N SER A 12 25.47 -5.35 45.98
CA SER A 12 25.25 -5.62 47.41
C SER A 12 25.06 -7.09 47.76
N THR A 13 24.48 -7.87 46.86
CA THR A 13 24.11 -9.26 47.07
C THR A 13 25.30 -10.19 46.88
N THR A 14 25.55 -11.04 47.87
CA THR A 14 26.58 -12.10 47.83
C THR A 14 25.99 -13.50 47.97
N VAL A 15 24.68 -13.61 48.23
CA VAL A 15 23.98 -14.86 48.47
C VAL A 15 22.85 -14.99 47.46
N TRP A 16 22.80 -16.14 46.77
CA TRP A 16 21.95 -16.37 45.61
C TRP A 16 21.25 -17.72 45.78
N SER A 17 19.92 -17.73 45.72
CA SER A 17 19.13 -18.96 45.77
C SER A 17 19.03 -19.60 44.39
N PHE A 18 18.69 -20.89 44.33
CA PHE A 18 18.35 -21.62 43.10
C PHE A 18 17.50 -22.85 43.43
N ASP A 19 16.62 -23.26 42.52
CA ASP A 19 15.62 -24.31 42.81
C ASP A 19 15.78 -25.52 41.86
N PHE A 20 16.68 -26.44 42.22
CA PHE A 20 16.91 -27.69 41.49
C PHE A 20 16.33 -28.89 42.26
N PRO A 21 15.22 -29.51 41.81
CA PRO A 21 14.53 -30.62 42.50
C PRO A 21 15.39 -31.84 42.87
N TYR A 22 16.45 -32.11 42.11
CA TYR A 22 17.44 -33.15 42.40
C TYR A 22 18.82 -32.50 42.40
N LEU A 23 19.52 -32.52 43.53
CA LEU A 23 20.76 -31.77 43.68
C LEU A 23 21.93 -32.71 43.97
N ASP A 24 22.94 -32.64 43.11
CA ASP A 24 24.30 -33.02 43.47
C ASP A 24 25.15 -31.74 43.46
N ARG A 25 25.59 -31.32 44.64
CA ARG A 25 26.37 -30.09 44.85
C ARG A 25 27.65 -30.06 44.02
N SER A 26 28.21 -31.23 43.67
CA SER A 26 29.44 -31.34 42.88
C SER A 26 29.26 -30.97 41.40
N ASN A 27 28.01 -30.96 40.91
CA ASN A 27 27.68 -30.69 39.51
C ASN A 27 27.17 -29.26 39.28
N VAL A 28 27.16 -28.43 40.34
CA VAL A 28 26.79 -27.02 40.27
C VAL A 28 28.03 -26.18 39.97
N PHE A 29 27.90 -25.23 39.08
CA PHE A 29 28.92 -24.24 38.80
C PHE A 29 28.28 -22.87 38.61
N VAL A 30 29.03 -21.83 38.93
CA VAL A 30 28.57 -20.44 38.90
C VAL A 30 29.46 -19.66 37.97
N VAL A 31 28.86 -18.98 37.02
CA VAL A 31 29.53 -18.15 36.03
C VAL A 31 29.08 -16.72 36.25
N VAL A 32 30.01 -15.78 36.38
CA VAL A 32 29.71 -14.35 36.43
C VAL A 32 30.44 -13.67 35.27
N ASN A 33 29.68 -13.00 34.41
CA ASN A 33 30.18 -12.35 33.20
C ASN A 33 31.06 -13.29 32.34
N ASN A 34 30.53 -14.47 32.02
CA ASN A 34 31.19 -15.54 31.25
C ASN A 34 32.47 -16.14 31.86
N ALA A 35 32.80 -15.85 33.12
CA ALA A 35 33.92 -16.45 33.81
C ALA A 35 33.46 -17.24 35.04
N ALA A 36 33.99 -18.45 35.23
CA ALA A 36 33.71 -19.27 36.39
C ALA A 36 34.11 -18.53 37.68
N ARG A 37 33.31 -18.69 38.73
CA ARG A 37 33.55 -18.10 40.05
C ARG A 37 33.51 -19.18 41.14
N ALA A 38 34.36 -19.00 42.15
CA ALA A 38 34.29 -19.80 43.36
C ALA A 38 33.02 -19.43 44.14
N PHE A 39 32.40 -20.44 44.74
CA PHE A 39 31.18 -20.27 45.53
C PHE A 39 31.15 -21.31 46.66
N THR A 40 30.32 -21.07 47.65
CA THR A 40 30.09 -21.99 48.77
C THR A 40 28.60 -22.17 48.98
N PHE A 41 28.12 -23.38 49.24
CA PHE A 41 26.73 -23.59 49.63
C PHE A 41 26.45 -23.04 51.02
N VAL A 42 25.37 -22.26 51.15
CA VAL A 42 24.80 -21.81 52.43
C VAL A 42 23.81 -22.87 52.92
N ASP A 43 22.97 -23.37 52.01
CA ASP A 43 22.08 -24.51 52.20
C ASP A 43 21.91 -25.25 50.85
N ASP A 44 20.98 -26.21 50.77
CA ASP A 44 20.77 -27.01 49.55
C ASP A 44 20.29 -26.17 48.35
N HIS A 45 19.65 -25.03 48.57
CA HIS A 45 19.08 -24.21 47.50
C HIS A 45 19.66 -22.81 47.47
N THR A 46 20.79 -22.59 48.15
CA THR A 46 21.39 -21.26 48.28
C THR A 46 22.90 -21.35 48.28
N ILE A 47 23.54 -20.51 47.46
CA ILE A 47 24.99 -20.36 47.41
C ILE A 47 25.41 -18.95 47.83
N ARG A 48 26.61 -18.83 48.36
CA ARG A 48 27.33 -17.57 48.49
C ARG A 48 28.41 -17.50 47.42
N CYS A 49 28.35 -16.47 46.59
CA CYS A 49 29.29 -16.21 45.51
C CYS A 49 29.64 -14.72 45.54
N ALA A 50 30.94 -14.42 45.71
CA ALA A 50 31.50 -13.09 45.88
C ALA A 50 32.81 -12.98 45.10
N ASP A 51 33.38 -11.77 44.99
CA ASP A 51 34.68 -11.58 44.36
C ASP A 51 35.82 -12.27 45.14
N SER A 52 37.04 -12.28 44.58
CA SER A 52 38.22 -12.90 45.20
C SER A 52 38.62 -12.32 46.56
N PHE A 53 38.03 -11.19 46.96
CA PHE A 53 38.27 -10.50 48.23
C PHE A 53 37.06 -10.58 49.17
N GLY A 54 35.98 -11.28 48.78
CA GLY A 54 34.76 -11.45 49.57
C GLY A 54 33.74 -10.31 49.44
N ASN A 55 33.94 -9.37 48.51
CA ASN A 55 33.00 -8.28 48.26
C ASN A 55 31.90 -8.70 47.25
N PRO A 56 30.73 -8.03 47.27
CA PRO A 56 29.71 -8.21 46.23
C PRO A 56 30.24 -7.88 44.83
N PHE A 57 29.76 -8.58 43.81
CA PHE A 57 30.11 -8.27 42.43
C PHE A 57 29.53 -6.90 42.01
N PRO A 58 30.24 -6.10 41.19
CA PRO A 58 29.74 -4.83 40.69
C PRO A 58 28.36 -4.95 40.04
N PRO A 59 27.49 -3.93 40.11
CA PRO A 59 26.15 -3.98 39.55
C PRO A 59 26.16 -4.18 38.02
N GLY A 60 25.19 -4.93 37.52
CA GLY A 60 24.96 -5.16 36.08
C GLY A 60 25.74 -6.32 35.45
N GLN A 61 26.42 -7.16 36.25
CA GLN A 61 27.04 -8.39 35.75
C GLN A 61 26.04 -9.54 35.76
N LYS A 62 26.00 -10.30 34.66
CA LYS A 62 25.18 -11.51 34.56
C LYS A 62 25.81 -12.62 35.40
N LEU A 63 25.11 -13.05 36.44
CA LEU A 63 25.46 -14.23 37.23
C LEU A 63 24.55 -15.38 36.82
N THR A 64 25.13 -16.53 36.47
CA THR A 64 24.40 -17.73 36.09
C THR A 64 24.85 -18.88 36.97
N ILE A 65 23.91 -19.45 37.72
CA ILE A 65 24.08 -20.70 38.45
C ILE A 65 23.60 -21.80 37.50
N SER A 66 24.41 -22.81 37.26
CA SER A 66 24.06 -23.89 36.34
C SER A 66 24.45 -25.22 36.92
N ARG A 67 23.70 -26.24 36.54
CA ARG A 67 24.05 -27.65 36.77
C ARG A 67 24.40 -28.28 35.42
N ALA A 68 25.51 -29.02 35.37
CA ALA A 68 25.86 -29.86 34.23
C ALA A 68 26.02 -31.28 34.72
N THR A 69 25.19 -32.18 34.21
CA THR A 69 25.41 -33.61 34.38
C THR A 69 26.57 -34.02 33.47
N PRO A 70 27.67 -34.60 33.98
CA PRO A 70 28.80 -34.97 33.14
C PRO A 70 28.37 -36.01 32.09
N ASP A 71 28.60 -35.71 30.82
CA ASP A 71 28.47 -36.67 29.72
C ASP A 71 29.64 -37.67 29.82
N LEU A 72 29.31 -38.96 29.88
CA LEU A 72 30.26 -40.09 29.73
C LEU A 72 31.25 -40.40 30.88
N ILE A 73 30.81 -40.34 32.13
CA ILE A 73 31.32 -41.32 33.11
C ILE A 73 30.12 -42.08 33.65
N SER A 74 30.01 -43.35 33.31
CA SER A 74 29.08 -44.26 33.99
C SER A 74 29.38 -44.18 35.48
N LEU A 75 28.50 -43.58 36.29
CA LEU A 75 28.69 -43.50 37.74
C LEU A 75 28.71 -44.90 38.39
N ALA A 76 28.42 -45.96 37.62
CA ALA A 76 28.78 -47.34 37.88
C ALA A 76 29.17 -48.05 36.57
N GLU A 77 30.43 -48.46 36.39
CA GLU A 77 30.79 -49.42 35.35
C GLU A 77 30.35 -50.81 35.85
N PHE A 78 29.26 -51.36 35.29
CA PHE A 78 28.75 -52.69 35.67
C PHE A 78 29.65 -53.80 35.09
N LYS A 79 30.88 -53.93 35.60
CA LYS A 79 31.80 -55.02 35.22
C LYS A 79 31.60 -56.30 36.06
N ASP A 80 31.03 -56.19 37.26
CA ASP A 80 30.80 -57.34 38.15
C ASP A 80 29.65 -57.06 39.16
N ALA A 81 28.54 -57.80 39.07
CA ALA A 81 27.34 -57.56 39.87
C ALA A 81 27.50 -57.90 41.36
N ALA A 82 28.56 -58.61 41.75
CA ALA A 82 28.83 -59.02 43.13
C ALA A 82 29.41 -57.90 44.02
N LYS A 83 29.74 -56.74 43.45
CA LYS A 83 30.31 -55.59 44.18
C LYS A 83 29.48 -54.30 44.10
N LEU A 84 28.28 -54.34 43.51
CA LEU A 84 27.43 -53.17 43.44
C LEU A 84 26.86 -52.84 44.82
N THR A 85 27.28 -51.70 45.36
CA THR A 85 26.75 -51.20 46.62
C THR A 85 25.40 -50.52 46.38
N ALA A 86 24.56 -50.40 47.43
CA ALA A 86 23.32 -49.62 47.34
C ALA A 86 23.56 -48.18 46.86
N ASP A 87 24.75 -47.66 47.11
CA ASP A 87 25.20 -46.33 46.71
C ASP A 87 25.40 -46.21 45.19
N ASP A 88 25.93 -47.25 44.54
CA ASP A 88 26.09 -47.32 43.09
C ASP A 88 24.73 -47.37 42.38
N LEU A 89 23.78 -48.12 42.94
CA LEU A 89 22.42 -48.25 42.41
C LEU A 89 21.63 -46.94 42.57
N ASN A 90 21.78 -46.27 43.71
CA ASN A 90 21.17 -44.96 43.96
C ASN A 90 21.73 -43.89 43.03
N ARG A 91 23.05 -43.89 42.76
CA ARG A 91 23.69 -42.99 41.79
C ARG A 91 23.17 -43.19 40.37
N ALA A 92 23.03 -44.44 39.91
CA ALA A 92 22.50 -44.74 38.58
C ALA A 92 21.02 -44.32 38.43
N ARG A 93 20.19 -44.55 39.46
CA ARG A 93 18.80 -44.07 39.48
C ARG A 93 18.72 -42.56 39.48
N LEU A 94 19.54 -41.88 40.28
CA LEU A 94 19.61 -40.42 40.33
C LEU A 94 20.02 -39.84 38.97
N GLN A 95 21.00 -40.44 38.28
CA GLN A 95 21.41 -40.04 36.94
C GLN A 95 20.26 -40.14 35.91
N CYS A 96 19.48 -41.23 35.93
CA CYS A 96 18.30 -41.35 35.07
C CYS A 96 17.23 -40.29 35.38
N LEU A 97 16.99 -39.98 36.65
CA LEU A 97 16.05 -38.93 37.05
C LEU A 97 16.53 -37.54 36.63
N LEU A 98 17.83 -37.26 36.74
CA LEU A 98 18.46 -36.02 36.26
C LEU A 98 18.33 -35.88 34.72
N LEU A 99 18.56 -36.95 33.97
CA LEU A 99 18.42 -36.97 32.50
C LEU A 99 16.97 -36.83 32.03
N ILE A 100 16.02 -37.48 32.71
CA ILE A 100 14.59 -37.31 32.45
C ILE A 100 14.18 -35.87 32.71
N GLN A 101 14.65 -35.25 33.80
CA GLN A 101 14.39 -33.85 34.13
C GLN A 101 14.95 -32.89 33.08
N GLU A 102 16.16 -33.15 32.57
CA GLU A 102 16.76 -32.37 31.48
C GLU A 102 16.00 -32.51 30.16
N ARG A 103 15.40 -33.68 29.89
CA ARG A 103 14.65 -33.96 28.65
C ARG A 103 13.17 -33.55 28.71
N SER A 104 12.57 -33.50 29.90
CA SER A 104 11.16 -33.10 30.12
C SER A 104 10.98 -31.63 30.49
N GLY A 105 12.07 -30.87 30.70
CA GLY A 105 12.02 -29.47 31.17
C GLY A 105 11.54 -29.32 32.62
N GLY A 106 11.50 -30.40 33.40
CA GLY A 106 10.99 -30.42 34.77
C GLY A 106 9.46 -30.39 34.88
N MET A 107 8.92 -30.08 36.07
CA MET A 107 7.47 -29.90 36.29
C MET A 107 6.84 -28.87 35.35
N ALA A 108 7.61 -27.84 34.96
CA ALA A 108 7.16 -26.80 34.04
C ALA A 108 6.85 -27.32 32.63
N GLY A 109 7.53 -28.37 32.14
CA GLY A 109 7.28 -28.93 30.81
C GLY A 109 6.09 -29.89 30.77
N SER A 110 5.93 -30.76 31.77
CA SER A 110 4.76 -31.66 31.85
C SER A 110 3.47 -30.91 32.16
N VAL A 111 3.52 -29.95 33.09
CA VAL A 111 2.39 -29.07 33.41
C VAL A 111 2.17 -28.07 32.29
N GLY A 112 3.22 -27.56 31.63
CA GLY A 112 3.12 -26.67 30.48
C GLY A 112 2.43 -27.30 29.28
N ASN A 113 2.61 -28.60 29.02
CA ASN A 113 1.88 -29.31 27.97
C ASN A 113 0.39 -29.48 28.30
N VAL A 114 0.06 -29.78 29.57
CA VAL A 114 -1.34 -29.87 30.03
C VAL A 114 -2.01 -28.49 30.00
N ILE A 115 -1.32 -27.45 30.46
CA ILE A 115 -1.78 -26.05 30.39
C ILE A 115 -1.96 -25.63 28.93
N SER A 116 -1.04 -25.96 28.03
CA SER A 116 -1.18 -25.63 26.59
C SER A 116 -2.38 -26.35 25.98
N GLY A 117 -2.66 -27.60 26.36
CA GLY A 117 -3.87 -28.31 25.97
C GLY A 117 -5.14 -27.62 26.49
N MET A 118 -5.16 -27.26 27.77
CA MET A 118 -6.28 -26.52 28.38
C MET A 118 -6.47 -25.13 27.76
N VAL A 119 -5.38 -24.41 27.45
CA VAL A 119 -5.43 -23.10 26.78
C VAL A 119 -6.01 -23.23 25.38
N ASN A 120 -5.62 -24.24 24.60
CA ASN A 120 -6.21 -24.48 23.28
C ASN A 120 -7.72 -24.82 23.36
N GLU A 121 -8.12 -25.61 24.37
CA GLU A 121 -9.54 -25.88 24.63
C GLU A 121 -10.30 -24.61 25.04
N ILE A 122 -9.71 -23.77 25.90
CA ILE A 122 -10.28 -22.48 26.32
C ILE A 122 -10.39 -21.52 25.12
N GLU A 123 -9.39 -21.43 24.26
CA GLU A 123 -9.43 -20.61 23.04
C GLU A 123 -10.52 -21.10 22.08
N THR A 124 -10.70 -22.42 21.94
CA THR A 124 -11.77 -23.01 21.14
C THR A 124 -13.15 -22.67 21.71
N ILE A 125 -13.31 -22.76 23.04
CA ILE A 125 -14.56 -22.40 23.74
C ILE A 125 -14.82 -20.89 23.63
N SER A 126 -13.78 -20.06 23.72
CA SER A 126 -13.87 -18.60 23.55
C SER A 126 -14.34 -18.23 22.15
N GLY A 127 -13.77 -18.84 21.10
CA GLY A 127 -14.23 -18.62 19.73
C GLY A 127 -15.67 -19.08 19.48
N ALA A 128 -16.09 -20.17 20.13
CA ALA A 128 -17.49 -20.60 20.11
C ALA A 128 -18.42 -19.62 20.84
N LEU A 129 -17.97 -19.05 21.96
CA LEU A 129 -18.71 -18.04 22.72
C LEU A 129 -18.84 -16.72 21.96
N ASP A 130 -17.78 -16.27 21.27
CA ASP A 130 -17.81 -15.09 20.40
C ASP A 130 -18.79 -15.27 19.24
N SER A 131 -18.81 -16.48 18.64
CA SER A 131 -19.77 -16.83 17.59
C SER A 131 -21.21 -16.79 18.12
N LEU A 132 -21.44 -17.24 19.35
CA LEU A 132 -22.75 -17.21 20.00
C LEU A 132 -23.18 -15.78 20.34
N SER A 133 -22.25 -14.95 20.83
CA SER A 133 -22.48 -13.53 21.11
C SER A 133 -22.82 -12.76 19.83
N HIS A 134 -22.10 -13.04 18.74
CA HIS A 134 -22.42 -12.48 17.43
C HIS A 134 -23.83 -12.90 16.96
N ALA A 135 -24.17 -14.19 17.07
CA ALA A 135 -25.51 -14.68 16.73
C ALA A 135 -26.60 -14.01 17.59
N GLN A 136 -26.36 -13.82 18.88
CA GLN A 136 -27.26 -13.09 19.78
C GLN A 136 -27.43 -11.63 19.33
N GLY A 137 -26.34 -10.93 18.98
CA GLY A 137 -26.41 -9.55 18.48
C GLY A 137 -27.21 -9.43 17.18
N VAL A 138 -27.07 -10.38 16.25
CA VAL A 138 -27.88 -10.44 15.02
C VAL A 138 -29.36 -10.67 15.34
N LEU A 139 -29.67 -11.55 16.28
CA LEU A 139 -31.04 -11.81 16.76
C LEU A 139 -31.66 -10.58 17.42
N GLU A 140 -30.91 -9.87 18.27
CA GLU A 140 -31.37 -8.64 18.93
C GLU A 140 -31.62 -7.52 17.92
N ALA A 141 -30.75 -7.35 16.94
CA ALA A 141 -30.94 -6.40 15.83
C ALA A 141 -32.17 -6.77 14.96
N GLY A 142 -32.35 -8.06 14.68
CA GLY A 142 -33.55 -8.57 14.00
C GLY A 142 -34.84 -8.29 14.78
N LEU A 143 -34.82 -8.49 16.10
CA LEU A 143 -35.94 -8.16 16.99
C LEU A 143 -36.23 -6.66 17.02
N GLY A 144 -35.18 -5.83 17.03
CA GLY A 144 -35.30 -4.37 16.94
C GLY A 144 -35.97 -3.94 15.64
N THR A 145 -35.56 -4.53 14.52
CA THR A 145 -36.16 -4.28 13.20
C THR A 145 -37.64 -4.67 13.17
N LEU A 146 -38.01 -5.82 13.74
CA LEU A 146 -39.40 -6.25 13.84
C LEU A 146 -40.26 -5.31 14.71
N ARG A 147 -39.70 -4.79 15.81
CA ARG A 147 -40.37 -3.78 16.65
C ARG A 147 -40.59 -2.48 15.89
N ASP A 148 -39.61 -1.99 15.15
CA ASP A 148 -39.75 -0.78 14.33
C ASP A 148 -40.81 -0.95 13.23
N ILE A 149 -40.78 -2.09 12.54
CA ILE A 149 -41.82 -2.45 11.55
C ILE A 149 -43.20 -2.47 12.21
N SER A 150 -43.33 -3.03 13.41
CA SER A 150 -44.60 -3.03 14.16
C SER A 150 -45.08 -1.61 14.47
N VAL A 151 -44.20 -0.70 14.89
CA VAL A 151 -44.55 0.70 15.15
C VAL A 151 -44.99 1.41 13.87
N ARG A 152 -44.25 1.22 12.77
CA ARG A 152 -44.61 1.79 11.46
C ARG A 152 -45.95 1.27 10.95
N LEU A 153 -46.26 0.00 11.20
CA LEU A 153 -47.56 -0.58 10.85
C LEU A 153 -48.69 0.07 11.65
N THR A 154 -48.51 0.26 12.96
CA THR A 154 -49.48 0.99 13.80
C THR A 154 -49.70 2.42 13.32
N ILE A 155 -48.63 3.12 12.91
CA ILE A 155 -48.76 4.48 12.33
C ILE A 155 -49.56 4.44 11.03
N GLN A 156 -49.32 3.46 10.16
CA GLN A 156 -50.10 3.29 8.92
C GLN A 156 -51.56 2.95 9.19
N GLU A 157 -51.86 2.09 10.16
CA GLU A 157 -53.23 1.77 10.58
C GLU A 157 -53.96 3.00 11.12
N ASN A 158 -53.29 3.81 11.95
CA ASN A 158 -53.83 5.07 12.46
C ASN A 158 -54.04 6.10 11.34
N GLY A 159 -53.10 6.21 10.40
CA GLY A 159 -53.23 7.07 9.22
C GLY A 159 -54.39 6.66 8.31
N ALA A 160 -54.56 5.36 8.09
CA ALA A 160 -55.69 4.82 7.31
C ALA A 160 -57.03 5.08 8.01
N ALA A 161 -57.09 4.93 9.34
CA ALA A 161 -58.28 5.26 10.12
C ALA A 161 -58.62 6.76 10.03
N ALA A 162 -57.63 7.65 10.19
CA ALA A 162 -57.81 9.09 10.08
C ALA A 162 -58.29 9.52 8.67
N LEU A 163 -57.72 8.94 7.61
CA LEU A 163 -58.14 9.21 6.24
C LEU A 163 -59.59 8.77 6.00
N ARG A 164 -59.99 7.60 6.50
CA ARG A 164 -61.37 7.11 6.41
C ARG A 164 -62.35 8.05 7.12
N ASP A 165 -61.98 8.54 8.29
CA ASP A 165 -62.81 9.46 9.07
C ASP A 165 -62.93 10.82 8.35
N GLN A 166 -61.83 11.32 7.77
CA GLN A 166 -61.82 12.54 6.95
C GLN A 166 -62.70 12.40 5.70
N ILE A 167 -62.60 11.27 4.97
CA ILE A 167 -63.48 10.98 3.83
C ILE A 167 -64.95 10.99 4.26
N THR A 168 -65.26 10.39 5.40
CA THR A 168 -66.63 10.33 5.92
C THR A 168 -67.17 11.72 6.25
N GLN A 169 -66.36 12.57 6.89
CA GLN A 169 -66.72 13.97 7.18
C GLN A 169 -66.93 14.78 5.90
N GLU A 170 -66.05 14.64 4.90
CA GLU A 170 -66.15 15.35 3.62
C GLU A 170 -67.42 14.93 2.85
N VAL A 171 -67.77 13.63 2.86
CA VAL A 171 -69.03 13.14 2.27
C VAL A 171 -70.24 13.74 2.97
N GLN A 172 -70.24 13.80 4.31
CA GLN A 172 -71.33 14.43 5.07
C GLN A 172 -71.45 15.93 4.77
N ALA A 173 -70.33 16.66 4.71
CA ALA A 173 -70.32 18.07 4.37
C ALA A 173 -70.90 18.34 2.96
N ARG A 174 -70.49 17.52 1.98
CA ARG A 174 -71.02 17.61 0.61
C ARG A 174 -72.51 17.30 0.53
N GLN A 175 -73.01 16.37 1.34
CA GLN A 175 -74.45 16.08 1.40
C GLN A 175 -75.26 17.28 1.93
N VAL A 176 -74.72 18.01 2.91
CA VAL A 176 -75.31 19.25 3.43
C VAL A 176 -75.34 20.35 2.36
N ASP A 177 -74.24 20.55 1.62
CA ASP A 177 -74.20 21.56 0.56
C ASP A 177 -75.13 21.21 -0.62
N LEU A 178 -75.28 19.93 -0.96
CA LEU A 178 -76.26 19.47 -1.93
C LEU A 178 -77.70 19.83 -1.51
N THR A 179 -77.97 19.73 -0.20
CA THR A 179 -79.27 20.09 0.37
C THR A 179 -79.51 21.60 0.23
N LYS A 180 -78.52 22.45 0.56
CA LYS A 180 -78.62 23.91 0.38
C LYS A 180 -78.83 24.33 -1.08
N ILE A 181 -78.19 23.65 -2.03
CA ILE A 181 -78.39 23.90 -3.47
C ILE A 181 -79.84 23.56 -3.86
N THR A 182 -80.37 22.45 -3.34
CA THR A 182 -81.76 22.04 -3.56
C THR A 182 -82.74 23.08 -3.01
N ASP A 183 -82.48 23.63 -1.82
CA ASP A 183 -83.30 24.69 -1.22
C ASP A 183 -83.25 25.98 -2.06
N ARG A 184 -82.06 26.39 -2.52
CA ARG A 184 -81.89 27.58 -3.37
C ARG A 184 -82.60 27.46 -4.72
N LEU A 185 -82.59 26.27 -5.32
CA LEU A 185 -83.33 25.98 -6.54
C LEU A 185 -84.85 26.15 -6.32
N SER A 186 -85.34 25.61 -5.20
CA SER A 186 -86.76 25.74 -4.82
C SER A 186 -87.16 27.21 -4.59
N GLU A 187 -86.30 28.01 -3.97
CA GLU A 187 -86.53 29.44 -3.75
C GLU A 187 -86.51 30.25 -5.06
N LEU A 188 -85.65 29.86 -6.01
CA LEU A 188 -85.57 30.48 -7.33
C LEU A 188 -86.86 30.24 -8.13
N ASP A 189 -87.40 29.02 -8.09
CA ASP A 189 -88.66 28.67 -8.73
C ASP A 189 -89.84 29.49 -8.18
N VAL A 190 -89.87 29.74 -6.85
CA VAL A 190 -90.89 30.59 -6.21
C VAL A 190 -90.77 32.04 -6.67
N ASN A 191 -89.56 32.59 -6.74
CA ASN A 191 -89.34 33.97 -7.20
C ASN A 191 -89.74 34.17 -8.67
N LEU A 192 -89.46 33.21 -9.53
CA LEU A 192 -89.84 33.27 -10.95
C LEU A 192 -91.37 33.30 -11.11
N ALA A 193 -92.09 32.48 -10.34
CA ALA A 193 -93.56 32.49 -10.33
C ALA A 193 -94.11 33.86 -9.90
N GLY A 194 -93.55 34.47 -8.84
CA GLY A 194 -93.97 35.79 -8.38
C GLY A 194 -93.76 36.92 -9.40
N GLN A 195 -92.67 36.87 -10.19
CA GLN A 195 -92.44 37.85 -11.25
C GLN A 195 -93.46 37.72 -12.39
N GLN A 196 -93.86 36.49 -12.75
CA GLN A 196 -94.88 36.25 -13.78
C GLN A 196 -96.25 36.82 -13.36
N ASP A 197 -96.62 36.67 -12.08
CA ASP A 197 -97.87 37.21 -11.55
C ASP A 197 -97.88 38.75 -11.54
N ALA A 198 -96.77 39.40 -11.16
CA ALA A 198 -96.64 40.85 -11.17
C ALA A 198 -96.74 41.45 -12.59
N PHE A 199 -96.22 40.75 -13.60
CA PHE A 199 -96.34 41.16 -15.00
C PHE A 199 -97.81 41.11 -15.47
N ARG A 200 -98.55 40.03 -15.14
CA ARG A 200 -99.98 39.91 -15.46
C ARG A 200 -100.81 41.04 -14.84
N ALA A 201 -100.52 41.42 -13.60
CA ALA A 201 -101.23 42.51 -12.92
C ALA A 201 -101.03 43.88 -13.60
N ARG A 202 -99.82 44.17 -14.12
CA ARG A 202 -99.53 45.42 -14.83
C ARG A 202 -100.28 45.54 -16.17
N VAL A 203 -100.46 44.44 -16.88
CA VAL A 203 -101.24 44.42 -18.13
C VAL A 203 -102.71 44.78 -17.87
N GLN A 204 -103.33 44.19 -16.84
CA GLN A 204 -104.70 44.52 -16.43
C GLN A 204 -104.89 46.00 -16.07
N LEU A 205 -103.89 46.63 -15.45
CA LEU A 205 -103.95 48.06 -15.11
C LEU A 205 -103.99 48.95 -16.36
N LEU A 206 -103.20 48.62 -17.38
CA LEU A 206 -103.20 49.35 -18.65
C LEU A 206 -104.55 49.26 -19.37
N GLU A 207 -105.15 48.06 -19.37
CA GLU A 207 -106.49 47.85 -19.95
C GLU A 207 -107.55 48.70 -19.24
N SER A 208 -107.46 48.86 -17.91
CA SER A 208 -108.38 49.71 -17.14
C SER A 208 -108.26 51.21 -17.45
N SER A 209 -107.05 51.70 -17.77
CA SER A 209 -106.81 53.12 -18.08
C SER A 209 -107.36 53.54 -19.45
N GLY A 210 -107.39 52.63 -20.43
CA GLY A 210 -108.04 52.87 -21.71
C GLY A 210 -109.54 53.10 -21.56
N ALA A 211 -110.20 52.26 -20.76
CA ALA A 211 -111.64 52.33 -20.51
C ALA A 211 -112.09 53.64 -19.84
N ILE A 212 -111.25 54.24 -18.98
CA ILE A 212 -111.53 55.53 -18.33
C ILE A 212 -111.53 56.68 -19.35
N THR A 213 -110.62 56.64 -20.31
CA THR A 213 -110.46 57.69 -21.34
C THR A 213 -111.68 57.72 -22.27
N ASP A 214 -112.18 56.55 -22.68
CA ASP A 214 -113.38 56.43 -23.53
C ASP A 214 -114.65 56.96 -22.84
N SER A 215 -114.77 56.74 -21.53
CA SER A 215 -115.89 57.24 -20.71
C SER A 215 -115.94 58.79 -20.66
N GLN A 216 -114.78 59.44 -20.53
CA GLN A 216 -114.68 60.91 -20.48
C GLN A 216 -115.07 61.55 -21.83
N VAL A 217 -114.69 60.92 -22.94
CA VAL A 217 -115.07 61.38 -24.29
C VAL A 217 -116.57 61.27 -24.51
N SER A 218 -117.22 60.18 -24.08
CA SER A 218 -118.68 60.04 -24.13
C SER A 218 -119.41 61.09 -23.28
N GLY A 219 -118.88 61.42 -22.09
CA GLY A 219 -119.46 62.45 -21.22
C GLY A 219 -119.37 63.87 -21.80
N LEU A 220 -118.27 64.20 -22.49
CA LEU A 220 -118.12 65.46 -23.21
C LEU A 220 -119.08 65.56 -24.41
N SER A 221 -119.26 64.47 -25.16
CA SER A 221 -120.19 64.44 -26.29
C SER A 221 -121.65 64.63 -25.85
N ALA A 222 -122.05 64.07 -24.70
CA ALA A 222 -123.38 64.24 -24.12
C ALA A 222 -123.63 65.69 -23.63
N ARG A 223 -122.60 66.36 -23.10
CA ARG A 223 -122.71 67.75 -22.64
C ARG A 223 -122.80 68.75 -23.78
N VAL A 224 -122.13 68.48 -24.90
CA VAL A 224 -122.29 69.26 -26.14
C VAL A 224 -123.70 69.11 -26.70
N GLY A 225 -124.24 67.88 -26.76
CA GLY A 225 -125.62 67.65 -27.23
C GLY A 225 -126.69 68.33 -26.38
N ASN A 226 -126.50 68.44 -25.05
CA ASN A 226 -127.44 69.13 -24.17
C ASN A 226 -127.44 70.66 -24.33
N ILE A 227 -126.33 71.24 -24.81
CA ILE A 227 -126.24 72.69 -25.08
C ILE A 227 -126.93 73.04 -26.40
N GLU A 228 -126.97 72.13 -27.38
CA GLU A 228 -127.72 72.32 -28.63
C GLU A 228 -129.25 72.19 -28.44
N ALA A 229 -129.71 71.51 -27.38
CA ALA A 229 -131.12 71.20 -27.17
C ALA A 229 -131.93 72.27 -26.41
N ASN A 230 -131.27 73.20 -25.69
CA ASN A 230 -131.95 74.14 -24.78
C ASN A 230 -131.77 75.61 -25.23
N GLY A 231 -132.24 75.92 -26.43
CA GLY A 231 -132.42 77.30 -26.87
C GLY A 231 -133.70 77.90 -26.28
N ASP A 232 -133.62 78.48 -25.09
CA ASP A 232 -134.67 79.35 -24.53
C ASP A 232 -134.19 80.81 -24.58
N ASN A 233 -134.77 81.59 -25.49
CA ASN A 233 -134.28 82.90 -25.89
C ASN A 233 -134.68 84.00 -24.89
N ASN A 234 -133.88 84.20 -23.84
CA ASN A 234 -133.75 85.52 -23.18
C ASN A 234 -132.56 85.63 -22.18
N SER A 235 -131.29 85.64 -22.65
CA SER A 235 -130.18 86.45 -22.06
C SER A 235 -128.80 86.30 -22.77
N ARG A 236 -128.70 86.66 -24.06
CA ARG A 236 -127.47 86.53 -24.88
C ARG A 236 -126.21 87.25 -24.37
N ASP A 237 -126.32 88.21 -23.46
CA ASP A 237 -125.17 89.04 -23.05
C ASP A 237 -124.25 88.36 -22.02
N ALA A 238 -124.73 87.33 -21.30
CA ALA A 238 -123.92 86.57 -20.35
C ALA A 238 -123.13 85.43 -21.03
N GLU A 239 -123.63 84.90 -22.15
CA GLU A 239 -122.99 83.83 -22.92
C GLU A 239 -121.75 84.32 -23.66
N ASP A 240 -121.78 85.52 -24.25
CA ASP A 240 -120.66 86.09 -25.01
C ASP A 240 -119.44 86.43 -24.13
N ALA A 241 -119.67 86.89 -22.89
CA ALA A 241 -118.59 87.17 -21.94
C ALA A 241 -117.89 85.89 -21.42
N ALA A 242 -118.65 84.80 -21.25
CA ALA A 242 -118.13 83.50 -20.84
C ALA A 242 -117.31 82.84 -21.97
N LEU A 243 -117.78 82.95 -23.22
CA LEU A 243 -117.07 82.48 -24.42
C LEU A 243 -115.72 83.20 -24.61
N ALA A 244 -115.66 84.53 -24.47
CA ALA A 244 -114.43 85.30 -24.62
C ALA A 244 -113.36 84.95 -23.55
N SER A 245 -113.77 84.69 -22.32
CA SER A 245 -112.89 84.24 -21.23
C SER A 245 -112.29 82.85 -21.50
N LEU A 246 -113.13 81.92 -22.00
CA LEU A 246 -112.73 80.55 -22.36
C LEU A 246 -111.72 80.52 -23.52
N VAL A 247 -111.91 81.38 -24.53
CA VAL A 247 -110.99 81.51 -25.68
C VAL A 247 -109.64 82.11 -25.25
N ASN A 248 -109.63 83.12 -24.39
CA ASN A 248 -108.37 83.71 -23.93
C ASN A 248 -107.56 82.76 -23.03
N GLY A 249 -108.24 81.97 -22.16
CA GLY A 249 -107.58 80.96 -21.34
C GLY A 249 -106.96 79.82 -22.15
N SER A 250 -107.63 79.37 -23.20
CA SER A 250 -107.13 78.31 -24.10
C SER A 250 -105.94 78.79 -24.96
N VAL A 251 -105.96 80.04 -25.44
CA VAL A 251 -104.82 80.63 -26.18
C VAL A 251 -103.58 80.81 -25.30
N ALA A 252 -103.75 81.19 -24.03
CA ALA A 252 -102.63 81.31 -23.09
C ALA A 252 -101.98 79.95 -22.78
N ALA A 253 -102.79 78.91 -22.56
CA ALA A 253 -102.31 77.53 -22.38
C ALA A 253 -101.58 77.01 -23.64
N ALA A 254 -102.08 77.33 -24.84
CA ALA A 254 -101.43 76.96 -26.09
C ALA A 254 -100.05 77.63 -26.28
N LYS A 255 -99.91 78.91 -25.90
CA LYS A 255 -98.61 79.61 -25.95
C LYS A 255 -97.59 79.05 -24.96
N GLN A 256 -98.00 78.68 -23.74
CA GLN A 256 -97.13 77.98 -22.79
C GLN A 256 -96.73 76.60 -23.32
N GLY A 257 -97.66 75.85 -23.90
CA GLY A 257 -97.37 74.55 -24.54
C GLY A 257 -96.37 74.67 -25.69
N TYR A 258 -96.47 75.72 -26.52
CA TYR A 258 -95.54 75.99 -27.60
C TYR A 258 -94.12 76.32 -27.10
N ALA A 259 -94.00 77.15 -26.04
CA ALA A 259 -92.71 77.47 -25.43
C ALA A 259 -92.04 76.23 -24.80
N LEU A 260 -92.81 75.38 -24.11
CA LEU A 260 -92.33 74.12 -23.56
C LEU A 260 -91.89 73.15 -24.67
N ALA A 261 -92.63 73.07 -25.79
CA ALA A 261 -92.26 72.26 -26.94
C ALA A 261 -90.94 72.71 -27.60
N GLN A 262 -90.68 74.02 -27.67
CA GLN A 262 -89.40 74.57 -28.15
C GLN A 262 -88.21 74.20 -27.22
N GLN A 263 -88.42 74.27 -25.90
CA GLN A 263 -87.41 73.83 -24.92
C GLN A 263 -87.14 72.32 -25.00
N ILE A 264 -88.19 71.49 -25.10
CA ILE A 264 -88.07 70.03 -25.30
C ILE A 264 -87.29 69.73 -26.58
N THR A 265 -87.55 70.48 -27.66
CA THR A 265 -86.85 70.29 -28.94
C THR A 265 -85.36 70.64 -28.82
N SER A 266 -85.03 71.75 -28.16
CA SER A 266 -83.64 72.17 -27.96
C SER A 266 -82.87 71.18 -27.06
N LEU A 267 -83.49 70.74 -25.96
CA LEU A 267 -82.92 69.74 -25.07
C LEU A 267 -82.73 68.39 -25.78
N ALA A 268 -83.65 68.00 -26.66
CA ALA A 268 -83.53 66.77 -27.45
C ALA A 268 -82.36 66.84 -28.44
N VAL A 269 -82.03 68.01 -29.00
CA VAL A 269 -80.86 68.18 -29.86
C VAL A 269 -79.56 68.08 -29.04
N GLU A 270 -79.50 68.74 -27.88
CA GLU A 270 -78.34 68.67 -26.99
C GLU A 270 -78.08 67.24 -26.48
N VAL A 271 -79.12 66.53 -26.05
CA VAL A 271 -79.01 65.11 -25.64
C VAL A 271 -78.55 64.22 -26.79
N ARG A 272 -78.96 64.49 -28.03
CA ARG A 272 -78.46 63.75 -29.21
C ARG A 272 -77.00 64.03 -29.50
N SER A 273 -76.57 65.29 -29.40
CA SER A 273 -75.16 65.67 -29.58
C SER A 273 -74.29 64.98 -28.53
N ASN A 274 -74.64 65.12 -27.24
CA ASN A 274 -73.91 64.50 -26.14
C ASN A 274 -73.87 62.96 -26.25
N ASN A 275 -74.95 62.31 -26.69
CA ASN A 275 -74.93 60.88 -26.97
C ASN A 275 -74.02 60.50 -28.14
N THR A 276 -73.89 61.36 -29.14
CA THR A 276 -73.02 61.13 -30.30
C THR A 276 -71.55 61.23 -29.88
N ASP A 277 -71.21 62.27 -29.11
CA ASP A 277 -69.86 62.48 -28.58
C ASP A 277 -69.45 61.36 -27.61
N LEU A 278 -70.35 60.99 -26.68
CA LEU A 278 -70.10 59.89 -25.74
C LEU A 278 -69.87 58.56 -26.47
N LYS A 279 -70.64 58.27 -27.53
CA LYS A 279 -70.41 57.09 -28.39
C LYS A 279 -69.04 57.12 -29.06
N ALA A 280 -68.62 58.25 -29.61
CA ALA A 280 -67.30 58.38 -30.22
C ALA A 280 -66.17 58.16 -29.20
N GLN A 281 -66.31 58.71 -28.00
CA GLN A 281 -65.33 58.54 -26.91
C GLN A 281 -65.24 57.10 -26.42
N ILE A 282 -66.39 56.41 -26.28
CA ILE A 282 -66.46 54.98 -25.96
C ILE A 282 -65.74 54.17 -27.05
N GLN A 283 -65.95 54.50 -28.32
CA GLN A 283 -65.35 53.78 -29.44
C GLN A 283 -63.83 53.94 -29.48
N VAL A 284 -63.31 55.15 -29.21
CA VAL A 284 -61.86 55.40 -29.07
C VAL A 284 -61.28 54.62 -27.89
N ASN A 285 -61.92 54.65 -26.72
CA ASN A 285 -61.46 53.90 -25.55
C ASN A 285 -61.47 52.39 -25.79
N GLN A 286 -62.52 51.85 -26.43
CA GLN A 286 -62.59 50.44 -26.81
C GLN A 286 -61.46 50.05 -27.78
N SER A 287 -61.12 50.93 -28.73
CA SER A 287 -60.03 50.71 -29.69
C SER A 287 -58.67 50.68 -28.98
N ALA A 288 -58.39 51.65 -28.11
CA ALA A 288 -57.13 51.70 -27.35
C ALA A 288 -56.98 50.51 -26.39
N GLN A 289 -58.09 50.04 -25.80
CA GLN A 289 -58.11 48.87 -24.93
C GLN A 289 -57.88 47.57 -25.72
N ALA A 290 -58.41 47.47 -26.95
CA ALA A 290 -58.16 46.36 -27.85
C ALA A 290 -56.69 46.27 -28.29
N ASP A 291 -56.08 47.41 -28.63
CA ASP A 291 -54.66 47.49 -29.00
C ASP A 291 -53.75 47.07 -27.82
N THR A 292 -54.06 47.54 -26.62
CA THR A 292 -53.34 47.18 -25.40
C THR A 292 -53.46 45.68 -25.11
N ASN A 293 -54.65 45.11 -25.25
CA ASN A 293 -54.88 43.67 -25.08
C ASN A 293 -54.13 42.84 -26.14
N SER A 294 -54.06 43.33 -27.37
CA SER A 294 -53.32 42.67 -28.45
C SER A 294 -51.80 42.67 -28.19
N ALA A 295 -51.26 43.79 -27.72
CA ALA A 295 -49.85 43.89 -27.33
C ALA A 295 -49.50 42.99 -26.13
N LEU A 296 -50.37 42.95 -25.11
CA LEU A 296 -50.20 42.05 -23.96
C LEU A 296 -50.28 40.57 -24.38
N ALA A 297 -51.22 40.22 -25.27
CA ALA A 297 -51.32 38.87 -25.80
C ALA A 297 -50.04 38.45 -26.54
N ALA A 298 -49.46 39.33 -27.36
CA ALA A 298 -48.20 39.07 -28.05
C ALA A 298 -47.01 38.87 -27.08
N GLN A 299 -46.93 39.68 -26.01
CA GLN A 299 -45.93 39.50 -24.95
C GLN A 299 -46.12 38.17 -24.22
N ILE A 300 -47.36 37.80 -23.88
CA ILE A 300 -47.68 36.51 -23.25
C ILE A 300 -47.25 35.35 -24.16
N THR A 301 -47.58 35.39 -25.46
CA THR A 301 -47.15 34.36 -26.41
C THR A 301 -45.63 34.23 -26.49
N THR A 302 -44.92 35.36 -26.51
CA THR A 302 -43.45 35.37 -26.55
C THR A 302 -42.85 34.78 -25.28
N LEU A 303 -43.38 35.18 -24.11
CA LEU A 303 -42.91 34.69 -22.83
C LEU A 303 -43.19 33.20 -22.65
N SER A 304 -44.37 32.72 -23.08
CA SER A 304 -44.70 31.30 -23.07
C SER A 304 -43.73 30.49 -23.95
N ALA A 305 -43.39 30.98 -25.14
CA ALA A 305 -42.43 30.31 -26.02
C ALA A 305 -41.01 30.25 -25.41
N GLU A 306 -40.57 31.31 -24.74
CA GLU A 306 -39.26 31.33 -24.08
C GLU A 306 -39.23 30.40 -22.85
N VAL A 307 -40.34 30.33 -22.09
CA VAL A 307 -40.50 29.39 -20.98
C VAL A 307 -40.50 27.93 -21.48
N GLU A 308 -41.22 27.62 -22.55
CA GLU A 308 -41.22 26.28 -23.16
C GLU A 308 -39.84 25.87 -23.65
N LYS A 309 -39.10 26.80 -24.28
CA LYS A 309 -37.72 26.57 -24.72
C LYS A 309 -36.78 26.34 -23.54
N SER A 310 -36.92 27.13 -22.47
CA SER A 310 -36.14 26.97 -21.24
C SER A 310 -36.41 25.64 -20.53
N ASP A 311 -37.69 25.24 -20.43
CA ASP A 311 -38.09 23.95 -19.86
C ASP A 311 -37.56 22.77 -20.70
N ALA A 312 -37.61 22.87 -22.03
CA ALA A 312 -37.02 21.87 -22.91
C ALA A 312 -35.48 21.77 -22.74
N ALA A 313 -34.78 22.90 -22.60
CA ALA A 313 -33.34 22.93 -22.37
C ALA A 313 -32.97 22.32 -21.00
N TYR A 314 -33.71 22.65 -19.95
CA TYR A 314 -33.51 22.09 -18.62
C TYR A 314 -33.74 20.57 -18.60
N LYS A 315 -34.80 20.08 -19.26
CA LYS A 315 -35.08 18.65 -19.39
C LYS A 315 -33.98 17.91 -20.17
N ALA A 316 -33.43 18.53 -21.22
CA ALA A 316 -32.31 17.96 -21.97
C ALA A 316 -31.04 17.87 -21.12
N ALA A 317 -30.67 18.95 -20.42
CA ALA A 317 -29.51 18.98 -19.54
C ALA A 317 -29.64 17.98 -18.37
N LEU A 318 -30.84 17.86 -17.78
CA LEU A 318 -31.11 16.88 -16.73
C LEU A 318 -30.93 15.45 -17.25
N LYS A 319 -31.41 15.17 -18.47
CA LYS A 319 -31.28 13.85 -19.10
C LYS A 319 -29.82 13.51 -19.43
N GLU A 320 -29.04 14.49 -19.86
CA GLU A 320 -27.60 14.33 -20.12
C GLU A 320 -26.81 14.10 -18.82
N GLN A 321 -27.16 14.82 -17.76
CA GLN A 321 -26.58 14.58 -16.42
C GLN A 321 -26.94 13.19 -15.90
N GLN A 322 -28.19 12.74 -16.08
CA GLN A 322 -28.62 11.38 -15.72
C GLN A 322 -27.86 10.30 -16.50
N ALA A 323 -27.63 10.49 -17.80
CA ALA A 323 -26.85 9.57 -18.62
C ALA A 323 -25.37 9.51 -18.20
N THR A 324 -24.81 10.66 -17.80
CA THR A 324 -23.43 10.76 -17.31
C THR A 324 -23.27 10.02 -15.98
N SER A 325 -24.20 10.22 -15.03
CA SER A 325 -24.20 9.49 -13.75
C SER A 325 -24.39 7.99 -13.95
N ALA A 326 -25.32 7.56 -14.82
CA ALA A 326 -25.52 6.13 -15.11
C ALA A 326 -24.27 5.47 -15.70
N SER A 327 -23.55 6.16 -16.59
CA SER A 327 -22.29 5.67 -17.16
C SER A 327 -21.18 5.56 -16.10
N ALA A 328 -21.13 6.51 -15.15
CA ALA A 328 -20.20 6.47 -14.03
C ALA A 328 -20.50 5.32 -13.07
N ASP A 329 -21.79 5.05 -12.81
CA ASP A 329 -22.24 3.93 -11.97
C ASP A 329 -21.92 2.57 -12.63
N GLU A 330 -22.11 2.43 -13.95
CA GLU A 330 -21.70 1.23 -14.69
C GLU A 330 -20.18 1.02 -14.65
N ALA A 331 -19.38 2.08 -14.80
CA ALA A 331 -17.93 2.00 -14.70
C ALA A 331 -17.47 1.61 -13.27
N LEU A 332 -18.13 2.13 -12.25
CA LEU A 332 -17.87 1.78 -10.86
C LEU A 332 -18.26 0.33 -10.56
N ALA A 333 -19.42 -0.12 -11.03
CA ALA A 333 -19.88 -1.50 -10.89
C ALA A 333 -18.90 -2.49 -11.55
N THR A 334 -18.43 -2.18 -12.77
CA THR A 334 -17.43 -2.99 -13.47
C THR A 334 -16.12 -3.07 -12.69
N LYS A 335 -15.70 -1.96 -12.05
CA LYS A 335 -14.49 -1.94 -11.23
C LYS A 335 -14.65 -2.75 -9.94
N ILE A 336 -15.83 -2.72 -9.32
CA ILE A 336 -16.17 -3.53 -8.15
C ILE A 336 -16.16 -5.02 -8.50
N GLU A 337 -16.75 -5.42 -9.65
CA GLU A 337 -16.71 -6.80 -10.12
C GLU A 337 -15.28 -7.28 -10.38
N SER A 338 -14.45 -6.47 -11.04
CA SER A 338 -13.04 -6.80 -11.29
C SER A 338 -12.27 -6.99 -9.99
N LEU A 339 -12.44 -6.08 -9.01
CA LEU A 339 -11.77 -6.20 -7.71
C LEU A 339 -12.28 -7.41 -6.92
N SER A 340 -13.57 -7.72 -7.00
CA SER A 340 -14.16 -8.89 -6.35
C SER A 340 -13.61 -10.19 -6.94
N ALA A 341 -13.43 -10.25 -8.27
CA ALA A 341 -12.82 -11.38 -8.95
C ALA A 341 -11.33 -11.55 -8.59
N GLU A 342 -10.57 -10.46 -8.48
CA GLU A 342 -9.17 -10.48 -8.06
C GLU A 342 -9.03 -10.98 -6.61
N ILE A 343 -9.89 -10.49 -5.70
CA ILE A 343 -9.92 -10.96 -4.31
C ILE A 343 -10.25 -12.46 -4.24
N ALA A 344 -11.23 -12.93 -5.01
CA ALA A 344 -11.59 -14.35 -5.07
C ALA A 344 -10.44 -15.22 -5.61
N ALA A 345 -9.71 -14.74 -6.63
CA ALA A 345 -8.54 -15.43 -7.16
C ALA A 345 -7.40 -15.50 -6.14
N ASN A 346 -7.12 -14.40 -5.44
CA ASN A 346 -6.11 -14.35 -4.39
C ASN A 346 -6.46 -15.26 -3.19
N ASP A 347 -7.73 -15.30 -2.77
CA ASP A 347 -8.19 -16.21 -1.72
C ASP A 347 -8.03 -17.69 -2.14
N ALA A 348 -8.34 -18.01 -3.40
CA ALA A 348 -8.12 -19.36 -3.94
C ALA A 348 -6.64 -19.76 -3.97
N ASP A 349 -5.75 -18.84 -4.37
CA ASP A 349 -4.31 -19.10 -4.43
C ASP A 349 -3.70 -19.27 -3.03
N ILE A 350 -4.09 -18.43 -2.06
CA ILE A 350 -3.68 -18.56 -0.66
C ILE A 350 -4.14 -19.89 -0.08
N LYS A 351 -5.40 -20.31 -0.33
CA LYS A 351 -5.90 -21.62 0.11
C LYS A 351 -5.09 -22.77 -0.50
N ALA A 352 -4.76 -22.69 -1.79
CA ALA A 352 -3.93 -23.69 -2.45
C ALA A 352 -2.52 -23.77 -1.85
N GLN A 353 -1.88 -22.61 -1.57
CA GLN A 353 -0.56 -22.56 -0.93
C GLN A 353 -0.58 -23.11 0.49
N ILE A 354 -1.59 -22.79 1.30
CA ILE A 354 -1.76 -23.36 2.65
C ILE A 354 -1.90 -24.88 2.57
N GLN A 355 -2.73 -25.38 1.65
CA GLN A 355 -2.95 -26.82 1.51
C GLN A 355 -1.69 -27.55 1.04
N ALA A 356 -0.93 -26.95 0.11
CA ALA A 356 0.37 -27.48 -0.32
C ALA A 356 1.38 -27.55 0.84
N ASN A 357 1.45 -26.50 1.68
CA ASN A 357 2.31 -26.49 2.86
C ASN A 357 1.89 -27.52 3.90
N GLN A 358 0.58 -27.71 4.13
CA GLN A 358 0.06 -28.76 5.01
C GLN A 358 0.41 -30.16 4.52
N THR A 359 0.28 -30.42 3.21
CA THR A 359 0.68 -31.70 2.61
C THR A 359 2.17 -31.94 2.75
N ALA A 360 3.01 -30.93 2.47
CA ALA A 360 4.46 -31.03 2.62
C ALA A 360 4.86 -31.35 4.08
N GLN A 361 4.24 -30.70 5.07
CA GLN A 361 4.47 -30.96 6.48
C GLN A 361 4.04 -32.38 6.88
N ALA A 362 2.91 -32.87 6.36
CA ALA A 362 2.44 -34.23 6.59
C ALA A 362 3.44 -35.28 6.05
N THR A 363 3.96 -35.09 4.84
CA THR A 363 4.99 -35.98 4.27
C THR A 363 6.28 -35.98 5.08
N VAL A 364 6.73 -34.82 5.59
CA VAL A 364 7.91 -34.75 6.48
C VAL A 364 7.66 -35.48 7.80
N ASN A 365 6.46 -35.36 8.36
CA ASN A 365 6.08 -36.06 9.59
C ASN A 365 6.04 -37.58 9.38
N GLU A 366 5.48 -38.06 8.26
CA GLU A 366 5.48 -39.48 7.89
C GLU A 366 6.92 -40.01 7.73
N ALA A 367 7.78 -39.29 7.01
CA ALA A 367 9.18 -39.68 6.85
C ALA A 367 9.93 -39.71 8.19
N THR A 368 9.64 -38.77 9.09
CA THR A 368 10.21 -38.72 10.44
C THR A 368 9.71 -39.89 11.30
N ALA A 369 8.41 -40.20 11.25
CA ALA A 369 7.81 -41.33 11.93
C ALA A 369 8.41 -42.66 11.45
N GLN A 370 8.64 -42.80 10.14
CA GLN A 370 9.31 -43.96 9.55
C GLN A 370 10.74 -44.11 10.08
N LYS A 371 11.50 -43.00 10.15
CA LYS A 371 12.87 -42.99 10.67
C LYS A 371 12.92 -43.36 12.16
N ILE A 372 11.96 -42.88 12.96
CA ILE A 372 11.82 -43.25 14.38
C ILE A 372 11.48 -44.74 14.52
N SER A 373 10.56 -45.26 13.71
CA SER A 373 10.20 -46.68 13.73
C SER A 373 11.38 -47.58 13.38
N ASN A 374 12.15 -47.22 12.35
CA ASN A 374 13.36 -47.95 11.96
C ASN A 374 14.41 -47.93 13.08
N LEU A 375 14.63 -46.77 13.72
CA LEU A 375 15.57 -46.65 14.81
C LEU A 375 15.13 -47.44 16.04
N SER A 376 13.84 -47.47 16.34
CA SER A 376 13.27 -48.31 17.41
C SER A 376 13.54 -49.79 17.15
N ALA A 377 13.28 -50.25 15.92
CA ALA A 377 13.53 -51.64 15.54
C ALA A 377 15.02 -52.03 15.63
N GLU A 378 15.93 -51.11 15.26
CA GLU A 378 17.37 -51.33 15.40
C GLU A 378 17.80 -51.39 16.88
N VAL A 379 17.25 -50.52 17.73
CA VAL A 379 17.50 -50.55 19.18
C VAL A 379 17.00 -51.86 19.80
N ASP A 380 15.79 -52.31 19.44
CA ASP A 380 15.23 -53.57 19.95
C ASP A 380 16.03 -54.80 19.50
N ALA A 381 16.52 -54.79 18.25
CA ALA A 381 17.41 -55.82 17.73
C ALA A 381 18.75 -55.84 18.48
N ASN A 382 19.33 -54.67 18.74
CA ASN A 382 20.57 -54.53 19.49
C ASN A 382 20.41 -54.95 20.96
N ASP A 383 19.30 -54.59 21.62
CA ASP A 383 18.98 -55.03 22.98
C ASP A 383 18.88 -56.57 23.05
N THR A 384 18.20 -57.18 22.07
CA THR A 384 18.10 -58.64 21.96
C THR A 384 19.48 -59.29 21.77
N ALA A 385 20.32 -58.74 20.89
CA ALA A 385 21.66 -59.25 20.63
C ALA A 385 22.59 -59.14 21.86
N ILE A 386 22.56 -58.00 22.56
CA ILE A 386 23.34 -57.77 23.78
C ILE A 386 22.91 -58.75 24.89
N LYS A 387 21.60 -58.95 25.07
CA LYS A 387 21.07 -59.94 26.03
C LYS A 387 21.55 -61.36 25.72
N ALA A 388 21.59 -61.74 24.45
CA ALA A 388 22.11 -63.04 24.03
C ALA A 388 23.62 -63.17 24.35
N GLN A 389 24.42 -62.16 24.00
CA GLN A 389 25.86 -62.15 24.29
C GLN A 389 26.17 -62.22 25.79
N LEU A 390 25.44 -61.48 26.62
CA LEU A 390 25.58 -61.53 28.08
C LEU A 390 25.26 -62.91 28.65
N LYS A 391 24.20 -63.55 28.13
CA LYS A 391 23.83 -64.90 28.53
C LYS A 391 24.92 -65.91 28.17
N ASP A 392 25.45 -65.84 26.96
CA ASP A 392 26.54 -66.73 26.51
C ASP A 392 27.80 -66.54 27.35
N GLN A 393 28.14 -65.30 27.70
CA GLN A 393 29.27 -65.00 28.58
C GLN A 393 29.06 -65.51 30.01
N GLN A 394 27.84 -65.40 30.55
CA GLN A 394 27.48 -65.98 31.86
C GLN A 394 27.61 -67.49 31.87
N ILE A 395 27.17 -68.17 30.79
CA ILE A 395 27.32 -69.62 30.64
C ILE A 395 28.80 -70.01 30.60
N ALA A 396 29.62 -69.28 29.83
CA ALA A 396 31.06 -69.54 29.74
C ALA A 396 31.75 -69.36 31.11
N GLN A 397 31.44 -68.29 31.85
CA GLN A 397 32.02 -68.03 33.17
C GLN A 397 31.60 -69.08 34.21
N SER A 398 30.34 -69.54 34.17
CA SER A 398 29.86 -70.64 35.02
C SER A 398 30.59 -71.95 34.75
N GLY A 399 30.90 -72.23 33.47
CA GLY A 399 31.72 -73.37 33.06
C GLY A 399 33.14 -73.29 33.64
N VAL A 400 33.79 -72.12 33.55
CA VAL A 400 35.12 -71.88 34.15
C VAL A 400 35.06 -72.06 35.67
N ASN A 401 34.06 -71.49 36.35
CA ASN A 401 33.92 -71.62 37.80
C ASN A 401 33.73 -73.08 38.23
N SER A 402 32.97 -73.86 37.46
CA SER A 402 32.80 -75.30 37.71
C SER A 402 34.10 -76.06 37.53
N ALA A 403 34.89 -75.75 36.50
CA ALA A 403 36.20 -76.36 36.27
C ALA A 403 37.21 -76.00 37.38
N VAL A 404 37.24 -74.74 37.82
CA VAL A 404 38.09 -74.30 38.94
C VAL A 404 37.66 -74.97 40.24
N ALA A 405 36.35 -75.08 40.51
CA ALA A 405 35.84 -75.79 41.68
C ALA A 405 36.24 -77.27 41.67
N GLN A 406 36.21 -77.92 40.50
CA GLN A 406 36.68 -79.30 40.33
C GLN A 406 38.20 -79.41 40.60
N GLN A 407 39.01 -78.51 40.03
CA GLN A 407 40.46 -78.46 40.28
C GLN A 407 40.78 -78.26 41.78
N ILE A 408 40.04 -77.39 42.47
CA ILE A 408 40.19 -77.17 43.92
C ILE A 408 39.84 -78.46 44.68
N SER A 409 38.76 -79.15 44.32
CA SER A 409 38.36 -80.39 44.96
C SER A 409 39.39 -81.51 44.74
N GLU A 410 39.92 -81.62 43.53
CA GLU A 410 40.98 -82.58 43.18
C GLU A 410 42.27 -82.30 43.95
N LEU A 411 42.70 -81.02 43.99
CA LEU A 411 43.88 -80.61 44.75
C LEU A 411 43.70 -80.82 46.26
N THR A 412 42.49 -80.56 46.79
CA THR A 412 42.18 -80.81 48.21
C THR A 412 42.30 -82.30 48.53
N ALA A 413 41.75 -83.17 47.69
CA ALA A 413 41.85 -84.61 47.87
C ALA A 413 43.29 -85.12 47.77
N GLU A 414 44.12 -84.55 46.87
CA GLU A 414 45.54 -84.87 46.77
C GLU A 414 46.31 -84.44 48.03
N VAL A 415 46.04 -83.24 48.54
CA VAL A 415 46.64 -82.74 49.79
C VAL A 415 46.27 -83.62 50.98
N ASP A 416 45.00 -84.01 51.12
CA ASP A 416 44.52 -84.90 52.18
C ASP A 416 45.15 -86.30 52.08
N ALA A 417 45.30 -86.84 50.87
CA ALA A 417 45.97 -88.11 50.64
C ALA A 417 47.46 -88.05 51.00
N ASN A 418 48.14 -86.95 50.63
CA ASN A 418 49.53 -86.71 50.99
C ASN A 418 49.72 -86.55 52.50
N ASP A 419 48.82 -85.84 53.20
CA ASP A 419 48.83 -85.71 54.66
C ASP A 419 48.64 -87.08 55.34
N ALA A 420 47.68 -87.89 54.88
CA ALA A 420 47.46 -89.24 55.38
C ALA A 420 48.67 -90.16 55.14
N ALA A 421 49.27 -90.11 53.94
CA ALA A 421 50.47 -90.86 53.60
C ALA A 421 51.67 -90.45 54.46
N MET A 422 51.85 -89.15 54.69
CA MET A 422 52.93 -88.64 55.54
C MET A 422 52.73 -89.06 57.00
N LYS A 423 51.51 -88.97 57.53
CA LYS A 423 51.17 -89.48 58.88
C LYS A 423 51.44 -90.98 59.00
N ALA A 424 51.11 -91.77 57.98
CA ALA A 424 51.39 -93.20 57.96
C ALA A 424 52.90 -93.49 57.89
N ALA A 425 53.66 -92.78 57.04
CA ALA A 425 55.11 -92.92 56.96
C ALA A 425 55.80 -92.55 58.28
N LEU A 426 55.41 -91.44 58.90
CA LEU A 426 55.89 -91.04 60.23
C LEU A 426 55.56 -92.09 61.29
N LYS A 427 54.36 -92.70 61.23
CA LYS A 427 54.00 -93.80 62.12
C LYS A 427 54.86 -95.04 61.88
N THR A 428 55.10 -95.44 60.63
CA THR A 428 55.96 -96.58 60.29
C THR A 428 57.40 -96.35 60.75
N GLU A 429 57.95 -95.16 60.52
CA GLU A 429 59.28 -94.78 61.00
C GLU A 429 59.33 -94.83 62.53
N ARG A 430 58.34 -94.22 63.22
CA ARG A 430 58.24 -94.28 64.69
C ARG A 430 58.16 -95.72 65.20
N ASP A 431 57.34 -96.57 64.59
CA ASP A 431 57.18 -97.97 65.00
C ASP A 431 58.47 -98.77 64.72
N THR A 432 59.12 -98.55 63.58
CA THR A 432 60.44 -99.14 63.24
C THR A 432 61.51 -98.71 64.23
N ARG A 433 61.56 -97.42 64.58
CA ARG A 433 62.48 -96.86 65.58
C ARG A 433 62.20 -97.42 66.97
N THR A 434 60.93 -97.55 67.34
CA THR A 434 60.51 -98.20 68.59
C THR A 434 60.96 -99.66 68.64
N THR A 435 60.78 -100.43 67.55
CA THR A 435 61.26 -101.83 67.47
C THR A 435 62.78 -101.91 67.50
N ALA A 436 63.49 -101.01 66.83
CA ALA A 436 64.95 -100.92 66.88
C ALA A 436 65.45 -100.57 68.30
N GLU A 437 64.76 -99.65 68.99
CA GLU A 437 65.02 -99.29 70.39
C GLU A 437 64.73 -100.47 71.33
N GLN A 438 63.67 -101.24 71.10
CA GLN A 438 63.38 -102.48 71.83
C GLN A 438 64.43 -103.58 71.58
N ALA A 439 64.88 -103.74 70.34
CA ALA A 439 65.94 -104.69 69.99
C ALA A 439 67.29 -104.27 70.61
N LEU A 440 67.60 -102.98 70.61
CA LEU A 440 68.76 -102.42 71.30
C LEU A 440 68.64 -102.61 72.81
N ALA A 441 67.47 -102.40 73.41
CA ALA A 441 67.21 -102.66 74.83
C ALA A 441 67.34 -104.16 75.17
N ALA A 442 66.91 -105.06 74.28
CA ALA A 442 67.11 -106.50 74.42
C ALA A 442 68.60 -106.87 74.29
N GLN A 443 69.34 -106.29 73.35
CA GLN A 443 70.80 -106.42 73.28
C GLN A 443 71.48 -105.88 74.53
N TYR A 444 71.01 -104.77 75.11
CA TYR A 444 71.50 -104.26 76.40
C TYR A 444 71.18 -105.21 77.55
N THR A 445 70.01 -105.85 77.53
CA THR A 445 69.62 -106.84 78.55
C THR A 445 70.45 -108.12 78.42
N ASP A 446 70.67 -108.60 77.21
CA ASP A 446 71.58 -109.73 76.90
C ASP A 446 73.03 -109.38 77.27
N MET A 447 73.50 -108.19 76.91
CA MET A 447 74.82 -107.68 77.31
C MET A 447 74.91 -107.56 78.84
N SER A 448 73.87 -107.08 79.51
CA SER A 448 73.78 -106.99 80.96
C SER A 448 73.77 -108.37 81.62
N ALA A 449 73.12 -109.37 81.02
CA ALA A 449 73.18 -110.77 81.48
C ALA A 449 74.59 -111.36 81.26
N ARG A 450 75.22 -111.09 80.12
CA ARG A 450 76.61 -111.48 79.82
C ARG A 450 77.65 -110.75 80.69
N ILE A 451 77.34 -109.54 81.15
CA ILE A 451 78.11 -108.78 82.14
C ILE A 451 77.80 -109.29 83.56
N GLY A 452 76.58 -109.73 83.84
CA GLY A 452 76.19 -110.40 85.08
C GLY A 452 76.89 -111.75 85.29
N GLU A 453 77.38 -112.37 84.21
CA GLU A 453 78.28 -113.53 84.26
C GLU A 453 79.78 -113.15 84.32
N ARG A 454 80.12 -111.85 84.33
CA ARG A 454 81.49 -111.32 84.47
C ARG A 454 81.58 -110.34 85.64
N ASP A 455 81.89 -110.90 86.80
CA ASP A 455 82.16 -110.16 88.06
C ASP A 455 82.96 -108.85 87.88
N GLY A 456 82.46 -107.76 88.47
CA GLY A 456 83.21 -106.56 88.86
C GLY A 456 83.07 -105.29 87.98
N ASP A 457 82.73 -104.17 88.63
CA ASP A 457 83.03 -102.76 88.25
C ASP A 457 82.11 -101.97 87.27
N ALA A 458 80.78 -102.11 87.34
CA ALA A 458 79.83 -101.40 86.46
C ALA A 458 78.83 -100.41 87.11
N GLU A 459 78.98 -100.03 88.39
CA GLU A 459 77.93 -99.27 89.11
C GLU A 459 77.98 -97.73 88.93
N ALA A 460 79.13 -97.13 88.61
CA ALA A 460 79.24 -95.66 88.53
C ALA A 460 78.80 -95.07 87.17
N ALA A 461 78.94 -95.81 86.06
CA ALA A 461 78.54 -95.35 84.73
C ALA A 461 77.02 -95.50 84.49
N ALA A 462 76.38 -96.50 85.11
CA ALA A 462 74.95 -96.74 85.01
C ALA A 462 74.12 -95.60 85.64
N ALA A 463 74.56 -95.03 86.76
CA ALA A 463 73.83 -93.96 87.46
C ALA A 463 73.76 -92.64 86.67
N SER A 464 74.81 -92.29 85.90
CA SER A 464 74.82 -91.08 85.07
C SER A 464 73.92 -91.21 83.84
N LEU A 465 73.92 -92.38 83.19
CA LEU A 465 73.10 -92.65 82.01
C LEU A 465 71.59 -92.72 82.35
N ILE A 466 71.24 -93.31 83.50
CA ILE A 466 69.86 -93.39 83.98
C ILE A 466 69.31 -92.00 84.33
N ASN A 467 70.09 -91.15 84.98
CA ASN A 467 69.66 -89.77 85.29
C ASN A 467 69.46 -88.91 84.04
N SER A 468 70.30 -89.10 83.01
CA SER A 468 70.14 -88.49 81.68
C SER A 468 68.84 -88.94 80.99
N ALA A 469 68.55 -90.25 80.99
CA ALA A 469 67.33 -90.80 80.38
C ALA A 469 66.05 -90.40 81.12
N ILE A 470 66.08 -90.29 82.45
CA ILE A 470 64.95 -89.78 83.24
C ILE A 470 64.70 -88.29 82.94
N ALA A 471 65.75 -87.50 82.71
CA ALA A 471 65.62 -86.10 82.34
C ALA A 471 64.97 -85.91 80.96
N SER A 472 65.33 -86.71 79.96
CA SER A 472 64.72 -86.65 78.62
C SER A 472 63.26 -87.14 78.62
N VAL A 473 62.93 -88.22 79.34
CA VAL A 473 61.54 -88.70 79.47
C VAL A 473 60.65 -87.68 80.20
N LYS A 474 61.19 -86.98 81.21
CA LYS A 474 60.47 -85.86 81.85
C LYS A 474 60.25 -84.70 80.88
N ALA A 475 61.22 -84.39 80.01
CA ALA A 475 61.05 -83.36 78.98
C ALA A 475 59.95 -83.73 77.96
N ASP A 476 59.90 -84.99 77.51
CA ASP A 476 58.84 -85.47 76.59
C ASP A 476 57.46 -85.53 77.26
N SER A 477 57.40 -85.87 78.54
CA SER A 477 56.18 -85.79 79.34
C SER A 477 55.65 -84.35 79.44
N VAL A 478 56.54 -83.36 79.59
CA VAL A 478 56.17 -81.93 79.62
C VAL A 478 55.73 -81.47 78.24
N LEU A 479 56.42 -81.85 77.17
CA LEU A 479 56.04 -81.50 75.80
C LEU A 479 54.68 -82.11 75.42
N THR A 480 54.41 -83.34 75.84
CA THR A 480 53.12 -84.01 75.62
C THR A 480 51.98 -83.31 76.38
N GLN A 481 52.23 -82.87 77.62
CA GLN A 481 51.28 -82.05 78.36
C GLN A 481 51.03 -80.70 77.67
N GLN A 482 52.09 -80.02 77.20
CA GLN A 482 51.96 -78.77 76.44
C GLN A 482 51.15 -78.95 75.15
N ILE A 483 51.38 -80.01 74.38
CA ILE A 483 50.61 -80.32 73.15
C ILE A 483 49.14 -80.59 73.48
N THR A 484 48.86 -81.31 74.57
CA THR A 484 47.49 -81.62 75.00
C THR A 484 46.76 -80.34 75.42
N THR A 485 47.43 -79.49 76.20
CA THR A 485 46.89 -78.17 76.60
C THR A 485 46.65 -77.28 75.39
N LEU A 486 47.59 -77.22 74.45
CA LEU A 486 47.45 -76.40 73.24
C LEU A 486 46.32 -76.91 72.35
N SER A 487 46.17 -78.22 72.19
CA SER A 487 45.09 -78.84 71.40
C SER A 487 43.72 -78.55 72.01
N ALA A 488 43.58 -78.67 73.34
CA ALA A 488 42.36 -78.30 74.04
C ALA A 488 42.04 -76.81 73.90
N ALA A 489 43.05 -75.94 73.96
CA ALA A 489 42.88 -74.49 73.74
C ALA A 489 42.43 -74.17 72.31
N VAL A 490 42.96 -74.85 71.28
CA VAL A 490 42.54 -74.67 69.89
C VAL A 490 41.08 -75.08 69.69
N VAL A 491 40.65 -76.22 70.25
CA VAL A 491 39.25 -76.68 70.17
C VAL A 491 38.30 -75.73 70.91
N ALA A 492 38.70 -75.22 72.07
CA ALA A 492 37.94 -74.23 72.81
C ALA A 492 37.82 -72.91 72.03
N ASN A 493 38.91 -72.47 71.38
CA ASN A 493 38.91 -71.26 70.55
C ASN A 493 38.04 -71.43 69.30
N ASP A 494 38.08 -72.57 68.60
CA ASP A 494 37.20 -72.84 67.45
C ASP A 494 35.71 -72.80 67.85
N THR A 495 35.38 -73.39 69.00
CA THR A 495 34.02 -73.36 69.55
C THR A 495 33.58 -71.93 69.91
N ALA A 496 34.47 -71.14 70.52
CA ALA A 496 34.20 -69.75 70.89
C ALA A 496 34.03 -68.85 69.66
N ILE A 497 34.87 -68.99 68.63
CA ILE A 497 34.77 -68.22 67.38
C ILE A 497 33.45 -68.52 66.67
N LYS A 498 33.04 -69.78 66.58
CA LYS A 498 31.74 -70.16 65.98
C LYS A 498 30.56 -69.52 66.71
N ALA A 499 30.58 -69.52 68.04
CA ALA A 499 29.54 -68.88 68.86
C ALA A 499 29.52 -67.35 68.65
N GLN A 500 30.68 -66.69 68.63
CA GLN A 500 30.78 -65.24 68.36
C GLN A 500 30.27 -64.88 66.96
N LEU A 501 30.60 -65.69 65.95
CA LEU A 501 30.13 -65.49 64.59
C LEU A 501 28.60 -65.55 64.48
N GLN A 502 27.97 -66.48 65.22
CA GLN A 502 26.52 -66.65 65.23
C GLN A 502 25.80 -65.50 65.96
N VAL A 503 26.38 -64.99 67.05
CA VAL A 503 25.89 -63.78 67.73
C VAL A 503 25.96 -62.58 66.79
N GLU A 504 27.10 -62.35 66.14
CA GLU A 504 27.28 -61.23 65.20
C GLU A 504 26.30 -61.33 64.00
N GLN A 505 26.07 -62.53 63.47
CA GLN A 505 25.07 -62.75 62.40
C GLN A 505 23.66 -62.37 62.87
N THR A 506 23.29 -62.73 64.10
CA THR A 506 21.97 -62.43 64.67
C THR A 506 21.82 -60.93 64.94
N THR A 507 22.82 -60.30 65.57
CA THR A 507 22.82 -58.86 65.86
C THR A 507 22.76 -58.03 64.57
N ARG A 508 23.45 -58.43 63.51
CA ARG A 508 23.34 -57.75 62.20
C ARG A 508 21.96 -57.91 61.58
N ALA A 509 21.34 -59.09 61.67
CA ALA A 509 19.99 -59.32 61.15
C ALA A 509 18.94 -58.46 61.89
N ASP A 510 19.05 -58.34 63.21
CA ASP A 510 18.19 -57.48 64.02
C ASP A 510 18.38 -56.00 63.67
N ALA A 511 19.63 -55.54 63.50
CA ALA A 511 19.94 -54.17 63.11
C ALA A 511 19.38 -53.83 61.71
N VAL A 512 19.46 -54.76 60.76
CA VAL A 512 18.87 -54.60 59.41
C VAL A 512 17.34 -54.53 59.50
N SER A 513 16.72 -55.36 60.35
CA SER A 513 15.27 -55.33 60.56
C SER A 513 14.79 -54.01 61.19
N ALA A 514 15.52 -53.49 62.16
CA ALA A 514 15.24 -52.19 62.77
C ALA A 514 15.40 -51.03 61.77
N LEU A 515 16.45 -51.07 60.94
CA LEU A 515 16.67 -50.09 59.88
C LEU A 515 15.55 -50.13 58.83
N ALA A 516 15.07 -51.31 58.44
CA ALA A 516 13.94 -51.46 57.53
C ALA A 516 12.63 -50.86 58.10
N GLN A 517 12.40 -51.03 59.41
CA GLN A 517 11.27 -50.39 60.09
C GLN A 517 11.39 -48.87 60.12
N GLN A 518 12.59 -48.32 60.39
CA GLN A 518 12.84 -46.87 60.34
C GLN A 518 12.61 -46.31 58.93
N ILE A 519 13.05 -47.00 57.89
CA ILE A 519 12.82 -46.61 56.49
C ILE A 519 11.31 -46.59 56.18
N THR A 520 10.57 -47.60 56.62
CA THR A 520 9.11 -47.66 56.40
C THR A 520 8.39 -46.51 57.11
N SER A 521 8.77 -46.22 58.36
CA SER A 521 8.21 -45.11 59.13
C SER A 521 8.54 -43.76 58.49
N LEU A 522 9.78 -43.57 58.01
CA LEU A 522 10.21 -42.36 57.35
C LEU A 522 9.48 -42.16 56.01
N GLN A 523 9.28 -43.23 55.22
CA GLN A 523 8.50 -43.19 53.98
C GLN A 523 7.05 -42.75 54.24
N ALA A 524 6.41 -43.25 55.30
CA ALA A 524 5.06 -42.86 55.67
C ALA A 524 4.98 -41.39 56.12
N GLN A 525 5.95 -40.94 56.93
CA GLN A 525 6.00 -39.56 57.41
C GLN A 525 6.24 -38.58 56.26
N VAL A 526 7.21 -38.85 55.38
CA VAL A 526 7.49 -38.03 54.19
C VAL A 526 6.28 -37.97 53.25
N GLY A 527 5.57 -39.09 53.03
CA GLY A 527 4.36 -39.11 52.22
C GLY A 527 3.23 -38.25 52.78
N ASN A 528 3.03 -38.29 54.10
CA ASN A 528 2.03 -37.47 54.79
C ASN A 528 2.42 -35.98 54.79
N ASP A 529 3.68 -35.65 55.05
CA ASP A 529 4.18 -34.28 55.11
C ASP A 529 4.13 -33.61 53.73
N ILE A 530 4.55 -34.30 52.65
CA ILE A 530 4.44 -33.80 51.28
C ILE A 530 2.97 -33.54 50.92
N THR A 531 2.07 -34.46 51.28
CA THR A 531 0.63 -34.29 51.02
C THR A 531 0.05 -33.10 51.78
N ALA A 532 0.47 -32.87 53.03
CA ALA A 532 0.05 -31.72 53.82
C ALA A 532 0.58 -30.39 53.26
N GLN A 533 1.86 -30.34 52.88
CA GLN A 533 2.49 -29.15 52.29
C GLN A 533 1.88 -28.79 50.93
N ILE A 534 1.60 -29.77 50.08
CA ILE A 534 0.92 -29.55 48.79
C ILE A 534 -0.48 -28.96 49.00
N ARG A 535 -1.24 -29.46 50.00
CA ARG A 535 -2.57 -28.90 50.30
C ARG A 535 -2.50 -27.46 50.81
N GLU A 536 -1.52 -27.14 51.65
CA GLU A 536 -1.37 -25.77 52.15
C GLU A 536 -0.94 -24.81 51.03
N GLU A 537 -0.02 -25.23 50.16
CA GLU A 537 0.38 -24.47 48.97
C GLU A 537 -0.79 -24.28 47.99
N GLN A 538 -1.59 -25.32 47.75
CA GLN A 538 -2.80 -25.22 46.92
C GLN A 538 -3.81 -24.23 47.49
N LYS A 539 -3.98 -24.22 48.82
CA LYS A 539 -4.87 -23.28 49.52
C LYS A 539 -4.35 -21.84 49.43
N THR A 540 -3.04 -21.63 49.59
CA THR A 540 -2.42 -20.29 49.47
C THR A 540 -2.46 -19.77 48.04
N ARG A 541 -2.23 -20.61 47.03
CA ARG A 541 -2.38 -20.22 45.61
C ARG A 541 -3.82 -19.90 45.24
N ALA A 542 -4.78 -20.72 45.66
CA ALA A 542 -6.19 -20.44 45.42
C ALA A 542 -6.64 -19.11 46.05
N ALA A 543 -6.13 -18.77 47.23
CA ALA A 543 -6.38 -17.48 47.86
C ALA A 543 -5.74 -16.30 47.10
N ALA A 544 -4.53 -16.48 46.56
CA ALA A 544 -3.87 -15.49 45.72
C ALA A 544 -4.60 -15.28 44.38
N ASP A 545 -5.04 -16.36 43.74
CA ASP A 545 -5.82 -16.32 42.50
C ASP A 545 -7.19 -15.66 42.73
N GLN A 546 -7.85 -15.93 43.86
CA GLN A 546 -9.08 -15.24 44.24
C GLN A 546 -8.83 -13.74 44.46
N SER A 547 -7.76 -13.35 45.17
CA SER A 547 -7.42 -11.95 45.37
C SER A 547 -7.11 -11.23 44.05
N LEU A 548 -6.48 -11.92 43.09
CA LEU A 548 -6.21 -11.38 41.77
C LEU A 548 -7.49 -11.25 40.95
N ALA A 549 -8.40 -12.25 41.01
CA ALA A 549 -9.71 -12.20 40.38
C ALA A 549 -10.59 -11.09 40.97
N ASP A 550 -10.53 -10.86 42.28
CA ASP A 550 -11.21 -9.77 42.97
C ASP A 550 -10.65 -8.42 42.49
N GLN A 551 -9.32 -8.26 42.39
CA GLN A 551 -8.70 -7.06 41.82
C GLN A 551 -9.11 -6.84 40.36
N LEU A 552 -9.18 -7.90 39.55
CA LEU A 552 -9.60 -7.83 38.16
C LEU A 552 -11.07 -7.42 38.04
N THR A 553 -11.92 -7.93 38.93
CA THR A 553 -13.34 -7.55 39.04
C THR A 553 -13.49 -6.09 39.46
N VAL A 554 -12.69 -5.62 40.42
CA VAL A 554 -12.64 -4.21 40.83
C VAL A 554 -12.23 -3.34 39.65
N ILE A 555 -11.15 -3.67 38.94
CA ILE A 555 -10.69 -2.92 37.75
C ILE A 555 -11.76 -2.95 36.64
N GLN A 556 -12.43 -4.08 36.40
CA GLN A 556 -13.54 -4.17 35.45
C GLN A 556 -14.73 -3.30 35.87
N SER A 557 -15.06 -3.26 37.16
CA SER A 557 -16.10 -2.38 37.69
C SER A 557 -15.71 -0.90 37.61
N GLU A 558 -14.47 -0.54 37.94
CA GLU A 558 -13.95 0.83 37.79
C GLU A 558 -13.92 1.26 36.33
N MET A 559 -13.51 0.38 35.41
CA MET A 559 -13.60 0.66 33.97
C MET A 559 -15.04 0.80 33.50
N GLY A 560 -15.95 -0.06 33.96
CA GLY A 560 -17.37 0.00 33.64
C GLY A 560 -18.03 1.28 34.18
N GLU A 561 -17.71 1.66 35.42
CA GLU A 561 -18.15 2.90 36.05
C GLU A 561 -17.52 4.13 35.40
N ASN A 562 -16.25 4.08 35.00
CA ASN A 562 -15.59 5.16 34.25
C ASN A 562 -16.20 5.30 32.85
N PHE A 563 -16.52 4.20 32.18
CA PHE A 563 -17.19 4.23 30.87
C PHE A 563 -18.63 4.73 31.01
N ALA A 564 -19.34 4.29 32.05
CA ALA A 564 -20.67 4.79 32.38
C ALA A 564 -20.62 6.26 32.79
N GLN A 565 -19.63 6.71 33.56
CA GLN A 565 -19.43 8.13 33.89
C GLN A 565 -19.11 8.94 32.65
N VAL A 566 -18.22 8.49 31.76
CA VAL A 566 -17.93 9.19 30.50
C VAL A 566 -19.15 9.23 29.59
N ALA A 567 -19.90 8.13 29.47
CA ALA A 567 -21.13 8.06 28.68
C ALA A 567 -22.28 8.89 29.30
N GLN A 568 -22.37 8.92 30.63
CA GLN A 568 -23.32 9.70 31.42
C GLN A 568 -22.93 11.17 31.42
N GLU A 569 -21.66 11.53 31.44
CA GLU A 569 -21.17 12.90 31.37
C GLU A 569 -21.31 13.44 29.94
N MET A 570 -21.13 12.60 28.93
CA MET A 570 -21.55 12.85 27.55
C MET A 570 -23.07 13.02 27.44
N HIS A 571 -23.88 12.13 28.02
CA HIS A 571 -25.35 12.26 28.04
C HIS A 571 -25.82 13.46 28.87
N THR A 572 -25.18 13.79 29.98
CA THR A 572 -25.55 14.90 30.86
C THR A 572 -25.10 16.23 30.26
N GLN A 573 -24.03 16.26 29.45
CA GLN A 573 -23.70 17.41 28.61
C GLN A 573 -24.68 17.56 27.44
N ILE A 574 -25.23 16.46 26.90
CA ILE A 574 -26.29 16.45 25.90
C ILE A 574 -27.65 16.89 26.49
N ASP A 575 -27.98 16.45 27.70
CA ASP A 575 -29.27 16.71 28.37
C ASP A 575 -29.30 18.07 29.10
N LYS A 576 -28.14 18.62 29.51
CA LYS A 576 -28.05 19.99 30.07
C LYS A 576 -28.30 21.09 29.03
N VAL A 577 -28.37 20.76 27.74
CA VAL A 577 -28.80 21.67 26.67
C VAL A 577 -30.24 21.35 26.28
N ASN A 578 -31.16 21.69 27.19
CA ASN A 578 -32.63 21.74 27.08
C ASN A 578 -33.21 21.27 25.72
N GLY A 579 -33.43 19.96 25.60
CA GLY A 579 -34.09 19.24 24.50
C GLY A 579 -34.65 20.06 23.33
N THR A 580 -33.81 20.37 22.34
CA THR A 580 -34.13 20.35 20.89
C THR A 580 -32.82 20.52 20.10
N VAL A 581 -32.29 19.48 19.45
CA VAL A 581 -31.17 19.64 18.51
C VAL A 581 -31.49 18.97 17.18
N ALA A 582 -32.14 19.74 16.30
CA ALA A 582 -32.37 19.38 14.90
C ALA A 582 -31.18 19.76 13.98
N ASN A 583 -30.03 20.16 14.53
CA ASN A 583 -28.82 20.51 13.76
C ASN A 583 -27.57 20.21 14.60
N LEU A 584 -26.88 19.11 14.31
CA LEU A 584 -25.65 18.72 14.99
C LEU A 584 -24.48 19.64 14.55
N GLN A 585 -24.27 20.74 15.27
CA GLN A 585 -23.09 21.59 15.13
C GLN A 585 -21.93 21.01 15.94
N ALA A 586 -21.13 20.13 15.33
CA ALA A 586 -19.85 19.74 15.93
C ALA A 586 -18.88 20.94 15.84
N GLN A 587 -18.83 21.74 16.90
CA GLN A 587 -17.91 22.87 17.04
C GLN A 587 -16.83 22.50 18.07
N TYR A 588 -15.59 22.29 17.61
CA TYR A 588 -14.43 22.19 18.51
C TYR A 588 -13.75 23.55 18.56
N THR A 589 -13.77 24.21 19.74
CA THR A 589 -13.08 25.50 19.93
C THR A 589 -12.09 25.41 21.09
N LEU A 590 -10.82 25.74 20.82
CA LEU A 590 -9.87 26.08 21.88
C LEU A 590 -9.81 27.59 22.00
N LYS A 591 -10.15 28.14 23.17
CA LYS A 591 -10.08 29.58 23.49
C LYS A 591 -9.21 29.78 24.72
N ALA A 592 -8.16 30.59 24.58
CA ALA A 592 -7.36 31.11 25.68
C ALA A 592 -7.66 32.61 25.82
N GLN A 593 -8.25 32.99 26.96
CA GLN A 593 -8.55 34.39 27.28
C GLN A 593 -7.66 34.83 28.43
N VAL A 594 -6.83 35.83 28.20
CA VAL A 594 -5.95 36.43 29.22
C VAL A 594 -6.29 37.90 29.35
N LYS A 595 -6.50 38.37 30.57
CA LYS A 595 -6.79 39.78 30.84
C LYS A 595 -5.47 40.54 30.97
N ARG A 596 -5.23 41.53 30.11
CA ARG A 596 -4.09 42.44 30.27
C ARG A 596 -4.20 43.19 31.61
N PRO A 597 -3.09 43.67 32.18
CA PRO A 597 -3.11 44.49 33.39
C PRO A 597 -3.99 45.75 33.30
N ASP A 598 -4.26 46.26 32.08
CA ASP A 598 -5.16 47.39 31.80
C ASP A 598 -6.66 47.02 31.81
N GLY A 599 -7.00 45.76 32.04
CA GLY A 599 -8.37 45.25 32.11
C GLY A 599 -8.93 44.74 30.78
N THR A 600 -8.21 44.89 29.67
CA THR A 600 -8.65 44.45 28.33
C THR A 600 -8.48 42.93 28.19
N PRO A 601 -9.54 42.17 27.85
CA PRO A 601 -9.41 40.76 27.55
C PRO A 601 -8.76 40.55 26.18
N VAL A 602 -7.64 39.85 26.14
CA VAL A 602 -7.05 39.32 24.90
C VAL A 602 -7.53 37.89 24.76
N VAL A 603 -8.26 37.62 23.69
CA VAL A 603 -8.77 36.28 23.37
C VAL A 603 -8.00 35.77 22.17
N SER A 604 -7.43 34.57 22.28
CA SER A 604 -6.90 33.82 21.15
C SER A 604 -7.60 32.48 21.08
N GLY A 605 -8.05 32.07 19.90
CA GLY A 605 -8.65 30.76 19.75
C GLY A 605 -8.82 30.30 18.31
N ILE A 606 -8.90 28.98 18.16
CA ILE A 606 -9.19 28.29 16.90
C ILE A 606 -10.48 27.50 17.03
N GLY A 607 -11.40 27.71 16.09
CA GLY A 607 -12.66 26.97 15.97
C GLY A 607 -12.69 26.15 14.69
N LEU A 608 -13.02 24.86 14.81
CA LEU A 608 -13.28 23.97 13.70
C LEU A 608 -14.79 23.69 13.65
N ALA A 609 -15.42 24.02 12.53
CA ALA A 609 -16.83 23.77 12.29
C ALA A 609 -17.04 23.10 10.94
N ALA A 610 -17.91 22.10 10.90
CA ALA A 610 -18.44 21.54 9.65
C ALA A 610 -19.93 21.81 9.62
N THR A 611 -20.42 22.37 8.51
CA THR A 611 -21.84 22.67 8.32
C THR A 611 -22.30 22.04 7.01
N ALA A 612 -23.39 21.28 7.09
CA ALA A 612 -24.16 20.84 5.94
C ALA A 612 -25.60 21.32 6.16
N SER A 613 -25.99 22.35 5.42
CA SER A 613 -27.39 22.78 5.27
C SER A 613 -27.74 22.87 3.78
N ASP A 614 -29.03 23.03 3.48
CA ASP A 614 -29.56 23.08 2.11
C ASP A 614 -29.00 24.24 1.27
N ASP A 615 -28.49 25.29 1.91
CA ASP A 615 -27.90 26.48 1.27
C ASP A 615 -26.36 26.51 1.31
N TYR A 616 -25.71 25.68 2.15
CA TYR A 616 -24.25 25.63 2.22
C TYR A 616 -23.71 24.32 2.82
N THR A 617 -22.81 23.68 2.09
CA THR A 617 -22.02 22.53 2.56
C THR A 617 -20.55 22.92 2.60
N GLY A 618 -19.94 22.99 3.78
CA GLY A 618 -18.54 23.35 3.90
C GLY A 618 -17.96 23.22 5.30
N SER A 619 -16.64 23.04 5.35
CA SER A 619 -15.84 23.08 6.58
C SER A 619 -15.18 24.46 6.72
N VAL A 620 -15.31 25.09 7.89
CA VAL A 620 -14.73 26.41 8.18
C VAL A 620 -13.78 26.31 9.36
N ILE A 621 -12.56 26.83 9.19
CA ILE A 621 -11.62 27.11 10.28
C ILE A 621 -11.75 28.60 10.61
N ALA A 622 -12.34 28.91 11.77
CA ALA A 622 -12.50 30.28 12.25
C ALA A 622 -11.40 30.61 13.26
N LEU A 623 -10.58 31.63 12.95
CA LEU A 623 -9.47 32.09 13.77
C LEU A 623 -9.83 33.45 14.39
N MET A 624 -9.78 33.56 15.71
CA MET A 624 -10.01 34.83 16.42
C MET A 624 -8.70 35.25 17.08
N ALA A 625 -7.89 35.99 16.32
CA ALA A 625 -6.58 36.47 16.72
C ALA A 625 -6.20 37.73 15.91
N ASP A 626 -5.41 38.63 16.50
CA ASP A 626 -4.91 39.82 15.81
C ASP A 626 -3.86 39.49 14.73
N SER A 627 -3.17 38.34 14.83
CA SER A 627 -2.22 37.87 13.81
C SER A 627 -2.00 36.35 13.85
N VAL A 628 -1.68 35.75 12.69
CA VAL A 628 -1.30 34.32 12.55
C VAL A 628 0.17 34.26 12.14
N VAL A 629 1.01 33.70 13.02
CA VAL A 629 2.48 33.66 12.88
C VAL A 629 3.01 32.24 13.06
N PHE A 630 4.11 31.93 12.37
CA PHE A 630 4.78 30.63 12.39
C PHE A 630 6.13 30.75 13.11
N ALA A 631 6.49 29.74 13.91
CA ALA A 631 7.79 29.62 14.57
C ALA A 631 8.68 28.62 13.81
N ASP A 632 9.99 28.86 13.77
CA ASP A 632 10.96 27.92 13.19
C ASP A 632 11.07 26.67 14.08
N PRO A 633 10.78 25.45 13.58
CA PRO A 633 10.86 24.22 14.38
C PRO A 633 12.27 23.95 14.93
N ASN A 634 13.32 24.45 14.28
CA ASN A 634 14.71 24.26 14.68
C ASN A 634 15.24 25.37 15.59
N ASN A 635 14.47 26.45 15.77
CA ASN A 635 14.76 27.49 16.74
C ASN A 635 13.45 28.01 17.38
N PRO A 636 12.87 27.25 18.34
CA PRO A 636 11.58 27.56 18.95
C PRO A 636 11.50 28.90 19.67
N ASN A 637 12.66 29.51 19.97
CA ASN A 637 12.79 30.83 20.61
C ASN A 637 13.15 31.94 19.61
N GLY A 638 13.18 31.64 18.31
CA GLY A 638 13.40 32.62 17.25
C GLY A 638 12.23 33.60 17.11
N ALA A 639 12.45 34.69 16.37
CA ALA A 639 11.40 35.67 16.09
C ALA A 639 10.24 35.01 15.32
N LEU A 640 9.01 35.22 15.80
CA LEU A 640 7.80 34.71 15.15
C LEU A 640 7.57 35.43 13.82
N VAL A 641 7.10 34.67 12.82
CA VAL A 641 7.07 35.12 11.44
C VAL A 641 5.63 35.11 10.89
N PRO A 642 5.07 36.26 10.48
CA PRO A 642 3.74 36.29 9.85
C PRO A 642 3.75 35.63 8.46
N PHE A 643 2.67 34.96 8.12
CA PHE A 643 2.49 34.36 6.79
C PHE A 643 2.07 35.37 5.72
N LEU A 644 1.42 36.45 6.16
CA LEU A 644 0.94 37.56 5.34
C LEU A 644 1.57 38.86 5.85
N GLU A 645 2.21 39.60 4.97
CA GLU A 645 2.83 40.90 5.27
C GLU A 645 2.11 42.00 4.47
N ALA A 646 2.00 43.21 5.03
CA ALA A 646 1.50 44.35 4.27
C ALA A 646 2.59 44.82 3.29
N GLY A 647 2.26 44.87 2.00
CA GLY A 647 3.19 45.24 0.94
C GLY A 647 2.49 45.99 -0.19
N MET A 648 3.27 46.50 -1.13
CA MET A 648 2.72 47.17 -2.31
C MET A 648 2.69 46.19 -3.48
N VAL A 649 1.55 46.06 -4.15
CA VAL A 649 1.44 45.43 -5.48
C VAL A 649 0.90 46.50 -6.42
N ASP A 650 1.65 46.83 -7.47
CA ASP A 650 1.33 47.89 -8.43
C ASP A 650 0.99 49.26 -7.78
N GLY A 651 1.70 49.60 -6.70
CA GLY A 651 1.56 50.88 -6.00
C GLY A 651 0.32 50.99 -5.10
N ALA A 652 -0.50 49.95 -5.00
CA ALA A 652 -1.59 49.86 -4.05
C ALA A 652 -1.16 49.07 -2.79
N PRO A 653 -1.42 49.57 -1.57
CA PRO A 653 -1.19 48.81 -0.36
C PRO A 653 -2.13 47.61 -0.33
N THR A 654 -1.56 46.41 -0.24
CA THR A 654 -2.29 45.15 -0.18
C THR A 654 -1.56 44.15 0.72
N LEU A 655 -2.19 43.01 0.95
CA LEU A 655 -1.63 41.91 1.73
C LEU A 655 -0.84 40.99 0.78
N VAL A 656 0.46 40.82 1.02
CA VAL A 656 1.34 39.98 0.21
C VAL A 656 1.79 38.74 0.99
N VAL A 657 1.89 37.60 0.32
CA VAL A 657 2.55 36.40 0.86
C VAL A 657 4.00 36.42 0.37
N PRO A 658 5.02 36.61 1.23
CA PRO A 658 6.41 36.61 0.79
C PRO A 658 6.79 35.23 0.20
N SER A 659 7.57 35.22 -0.89
CA SER A 659 7.94 33.99 -1.61
C SER A 659 8.70 32.97 -0.74
N ALA A 660 9.38 33.41 0.32
CA ALA A 660 10.01 32.52 1.30
C ALA A 660 9.01 31.72 2.17
N ARG A 661 7.70 32.04 2.14
CA ARG A 661 6.65 31.43 2.98
C ARG A 661 5.84 30.36 2.26
N VAL A 662 5.83 30.38 0.93
CA VAL A 662 5.16 29.38 0.09
C VAL A 662 6.21 28.76 -0.80
N GLY A 663 6.61 27.52 -0.51
CA GLY A 663 7.66 26.82 -1.26
C GLY A 663 7.40 26.88 -2.77
N ASP A 664 8.49 26.90 -3.54
CA ASP A 664 8.67 27.26 -4.97
C ASP A 664 7.74 26.58 -6.03
N LYS A 665 6.69 25.85 -5.64
CA LYS A 665 5.86 25.01 -6.51
C LYS A 665 4.33 25.09 -6.34
N VAL A 666 3.76 25.97 -5.51
CA VAL A 666 2.32 25.92 -5.17
C VAL A 666 1.56 27.23 -5.46
N LEU A 667 1.69 27.80 -6.67
CA LEU A 667 0.80 28.88 -7.12
C LEU A 667 0.32 28.65 -8.56
N PRO A 668 -1.00 28.54 -8.82
CA PRO A 668 -1.54 28.42 -10.16
C PRO A 668 -1.52 29.78 -10.87
N GLY A 669 -0.58 29.95 -11.80
CA GLY A 669 -0.68 30.62 -13.11
C GLY A 669 -1.25 32.04 -13.30
N ARG A 670 -2.02 32.62 -12.36
CA ARG A 670 -2.63 33.96 -12.52
C ARG A 670 -1.80 35.09 -11.90
N VAL A 671 -0.65 34.77 -11.32
CA VAL A 671 0.28 35.76 -10.73
C VAL A 671 1.63 35.73 -11.46
N LEU A 672 1.59 35.62 -12.79
CA LEU A 672 2.76 35.92 -13.63
C LEU A 672 2.69 37.40 -14.02
N VAL A 673 3.14 38.27 -13.11
CA VAL A 673 3.41 39.68 -13.43
C VAL A 673 4.87 39.75 -13.88
N ASP A 674 5.12 40.34 -15.06
CA ASP A 674 6.41 40.42 -15.76
C ASP A 674 6.96 39.14 -16.42
N GLY A 675 6.26 38.65 -17.44
CA GLY A 675 6.84 38.37 -18.77
C GLY A 675 7.96 37.33 -18.96
N ALA A 676 8.50 36.68 -17.94
CA ALA A 676 9.57 35.69 -18.08
C ALA A 676 9.27 34.40 -17.29
N VAL A 677 9.17 33.28 -18.00
CA VAL A 677 9.12 31.93 -17.42
C VAL A 677 10.49 31.28 -17.67
N GLU A 678 11.21 30.94 -16.60
CA GLU A 678 12.49 30.24 -16.69
C GLU A 678 12.31 28.75 -17.04
N ALA A 679 13.29 28.14 -17.73
CA ALA A 679 13.22 26.74 -18.17
C ALA A 679 13.00 25.72 -17.03
N ARG A 680 13.50 26.02 -15.82
CA ARG A 680 13.28 25.18 -14.62
C ARG A 680 11.81 25.12 -14.18
N SER A 681 11.02 26.10 -14.60
CA SER A 681 9.60 26.25 -14.26
C SER A 681 8.69 25.44 -15.21
N ILE A 682 9.26 24.78 -16.23
CA ILE A 682 8.54 23.94 -17.18
C ILE A 682 8.98 22.48 -16.95
N LYS A 683 8.03 21.62 -16.58
CA LYS A 683 8.29 20.19 -16.44
C LYS A 683 8.59 19.60 -17.82
N VAL A 684 9.60 18.74 -17.92
CA VAL A 684 9.91 17.99 -19.15
C VAL A 684 8.63 17.34 -19.70
N ASN A 685 8.36 17.53 -20.99
CA ASN A 685 7.23 16.99 -21.74
C ASN A 685 5.82 17.46 -21.31
N SER A 686 5.68 18.53 -20.52
CA SER A 686 4.35 18.97 -20.05
C SER A 686 3.59 19.94 -20.96
N VAL A 687 4.25 20.46 -22.01
CA VAL A 687 3.62 21.31 -23.02
C VAL A 687 3.25 20.44 -24.22
N THR A 688 2.00 19.96 -24.24
CA THR A 688 1.42 19.17 -25.33
C THR A 688 0.77 20.11 -26.36
N GLY A 689 0.58 19.65 -27.61
CA GLY A 689 0.16 20.52 -28.73
C GLY A 689 -1.21 21.19 -28.55
N ASP A 690 -2.11 20.59 -27.80
CA ASP A 690 -3.40 21.13 -27.36
C ASP A 690 -3.28 22.30 -26.37
N ARG A 691 -2.13 22.41 -25.69
CA ARG A 691 -1.78 23.52 -24.79
C ARG A 691 -1.20 24.72 -25.53
N LEU A 692 -1.08 24.66 -26.85
CA LEU A 692 -0.58 25.73 -27.72
C LEU A 692 -1.70 26.17 -28.66
N VAL A 693 -2.11 27.43 -28.60
CA VAL A 693 -3.09 27.98 -29.54
C VAL A 693 -2.50 27.96 -30.94
N ALA A 694 -3.24 27.45 -31.93
CA ALA A 694 -2.80 27.41 -33.32
C ALA A 694 -2.38 28.80 -33.80
N GLY A 695 -1.15 28.93 -34.31
CA GLY A 695 -0.58 30.20 -34.78
C GLY A 695 0.16 31.04 -33.70
N SER A 696 0.17 30.62 -32.43
CA SER A 696 0.89 31.34 -31.35
C SER A 696 2.42 31.20 -31.41
N ILE A 697 2.94 30.22 -32.16
CA ILE A 697 4.36 30.05 -32.46
C ILE A 697 4.53 30.04 -33.98
N SER A 698 5.21 31.06 -34.54
CA SER A 698 5.57 31.11 -35.96
C SER A 698 6.96 30.54 -36.21
N THR A 699 7.21 30.02 -37.42
CA THR A 699 8.52 29.48 -37.83
C THR A 699 9.63 30.52 -37.84
N ASP A 700 9.31 31.82 -37.84
CA ASP A 700 10.32 32.89 -37.70
C ASP A 700 11.01 32.85 -36.32
N LYS A 701 10.38 32.22 -35.32
CA LYS A 701 10.90 32.02 -33.97
C LYS A 701 11.47 30.60 -33.76
N LEU A 702 11.40 29.73 -34.76
CA LEU A 702 11.99 28.39 -34.79
C LEU A 702 12.92 28.29 -36.00
N GLN A 703 14.22 28.47 -35.78
CA GLN A 703 15.22 28.41 -36.85
C GLN A 703 15.43 26.95 -37.35
N VAL A 704 14.60 26.49 -38.29
CA VAL A 704 14.77 25.19 -38.98
C VAL A 704 14.81 25.39 -40.50
N GLY A 705 16.01 25.37 -41.07
CA GLY A 705 16.22 25.27 -42.52
C GLY A 705 16.31 23.81 -42.96
N LEU A 706 15.44 23.39 -43.87
CA LEU A 706 15.28 22.00 -44.36
C LEU A 706 16.40 21.52 -45.33
N GLY A 707 17.26 22.40 -45.83
CA GLY A 707 18.20 22.04 -46.90
C GLY A 707 19.56 21.49 -46.42
N VAL A 708 19.87 20.23 -46.73
CA VAL A 708 21.24 19.71 -46.83
C VAL A 708 21.82 20.18 -48.17
N ASN A 709 23.12 20.50 -48.24
CA ASN A 709 23.73 20.92 -49.50
C ASN A 709 23.80 19.73 -50.48
N LEU A 710 23.07 19.85 -51.59
CA LEU A 710 22.87 18.83 -52.62
C LEU A 710 24.08 18.68 -53.54
N LEU A 711 24.97 19.66 -53.58
CA LEU A 711 26.13 19.63 -54.46
C LEU A 711 27.14 18.58 -54.01
N LYS A 712 27.58 17.74 -54.96
CA LYS A 712 28.71 16.85 -54.74
C LYS A 712 29.99 17.67 -54.62
N ASN A 713 30.87 17.28 -53.69
CA ASN A 713 32.18 17.91 -53.51
C ASN A 713 32.11 19.44 -53.32
N SER A 714 31.12 19.91 -52.56
CA SER A 714 30.94 21.33 -52.21
C SER A 714 32.06 21.89 -51.32
N THR A 715 32.81 21.03 -50.63
CA THR A 715 34.00 21.40 -49.86
C THR A 715 35.24 21.61 -50.71
N LEU A 716 35.18 21.30 -52.01
CA LEU A 716 36.25 21.48 -53.00
C LEU A 716 37.57 20.76 -52.63
N VAL A 717 37.50 19.55 -52.06
CA VAL A 717 38.71 18.76 -51.73
C VAL A 717 39.50 18.32 -52.97
N ASN A 718 38.85 18.29 -54.12
CA ASN A 718 39.44 18.15 -55.46
C ASN A 718 38.48 18.81 -56.48
N LEU A 719 38.76 18.73 -57.78
CA LEU A 719 37.88 19.29 -58.83
C LEU A 719 36.93 18.24 -59.46
N VAL A 720 36.81 17.04 -58.89
CA VAL A 720 35.88 16.01 -59.37
C VAL A 720 34.45 16.49 -59.16
N GLY A 721 33.60 16.31 -60.18
CA GLY A 721 32.23 16.80 -60.19
C GLY A 721 32.06 18.25 -60.68
N TRP A 722 33.15 18.89 -61.14
CA TRP A 722 33.14 20.23 -61.73
C TRP A 722 33.60 20.18 -63.19
N GLY A 723 32.78 20.74 -64.08
CA GLY A 723 33.05 20.86 -65.52
C GLY A 723 33.33 22.30 -65.94
N THR A 724 33.85 22.49 -67.16
CA THR A 724 34.11 23.83 -67.72
C THR A 724 33.65 23.96 -69.16
N TRP A 725 33.43 25.20 -69.60
CA TRP A 725 33.22 25.57 -70.99
C TRP A 725 33.77 26.97 -71.26
N SER A 726 34.05 27.29 -72.52
CA SER A 726 34.52 28.60 -72.97
C SER A 726 33.60 29.20 -74.02
N ASN A 727 33.57 30.53 -74.13
CA ASN A 727 32.80 31.25 -75.13
C ASN A 727 33.57 32.48 -75.64
N GLY A 728 33.23 32.96 -76.85
CA GLY A 728 33.85 34.17 -77.43
C GLY A 728 35.35 34.04 -77.78
N GLY A 729 35.85 32.81 -77.97
CA GLY A 729 37.28 32.54 -78.25
C GLY A 729 38.20 32.57 -77.03
N GLY A 730 37.63 32.65 -75.82
CA GLY A 730 38.37 32.71 -74.56
C GLY A 730 39.07 31.41 -74.16
N THR A 731 40.22 31.53 -73.48
CA THR A 731 40.90 30.41 -72.82
C THR A 731 40.97 30.62 -71.32
N GLY A 732 40.62 29.61 -70.53
CA GLY A 732 40.67 29.65 -69.07
C GLY A 732 41.26 28.38 -68.48
N VAL A 733 42.03 28.51 -67.41
CA VAL A 733 42.59 27.40 -66.64
C VAL A 733 41.81 27.29 -65.34
N LEU A 734 41.15 26.14 -65.15
CA LEU A 734 40.56 25.76 -63.87
C LEU A 734 41.64 25.13 -62.98
N GLY A 735 41.77 25.63 -61.77
CA GLY A 735 42.67 25.07 -60.77
C GLY A 735 42.06 25.08 -59.38
N LEU A 736 42.78 24.45 -58.45
CA LEU A 736 42.43 24.39 -57.03
C LEU A 736 43.59 24.97 -56.23
N ASP A 737 43.27 25.78 -55.21
CA ASP A 737 44.18 26.33 -54.21
C ASP A 737 45.42 27.03 -54.79
N ASN A 738 45.24 28.26 -55.30
CA ASN A 738 46.29 29.08 -55.93
C ASN A 738 47.28 29.69 -54.91
N GLY A 739 48.01 28.86 -54.18
CA GLY A 739 48.95 29.28 -53.13
C GLY A 739 48.24 29.79 -51.88
N ALA A 740 48.98 29.84 -50.75
CA ALA A 740 48.39 30.09 -49.45
C ALA A 740 47.65 31.44 -49.34
N GLU A 741 48.07 32.48 -50.08
CA GLU A 741 47.44 33.82 -50.04
C GLU A 741 46.05 33.87 -50.70
N TRP A 742 45.77 32.98 -51.65
CA TRP A 742 44.54 32.98 -52.45
C TRP A 742 43.62 31.78 -52.15
N THR A 743 43.93 31.04 -51.09
CA THR A 743 43.16 29.89 -50.61
C THR A 743 42.56 30.19 -49.24
N LEU A 744 41.27 29.94 -49.07
CA LEU A 744 40.57 30.08 -47.79
C LEU A 744 41.23 29.25 -46.69
N ALA A 745 41.59 29.87 -45.57
CA ALA A 745 42.17 29.17 -44.42
C ALA A 745 41.17 28.16 -43.84
N GLY A 746 41.58 26.90 -43.72
CA GLY A 746 40.73 25.81 -43.23
C GLY A 746 39.70 25.28 -44.25
N GLY A 747 39.82 25.67 -45.52
CA GLY A 747 39.01 25.15 -46.62
C GLY A 747 39.77 25.15 -47.93
N HIS A 748 39.04 25.00 -49.03
CA HIS A 748 39.60 24.99 -50.38
C HIS A 748 38.97 26.08 -51.24
N THR A 749 39.69 26.55 -52.24
CA THR A 749 39.26 27.59 -53.17
C THR A 749 39.58 27.18 -54.59
N MET A 750 38.53 26.94 -55.36
CA MET A 750 38.63 26.71 -56.80
C MET A 750 38.87 28.05 -57.49
N TYR A 751 39.68 28.08 -58.54
CA TYR A 751 39.94 29.30 -59.30
C TYR A 751 39.90 29.08 -60.81
N VAL A 752 39.54 30.14 -61.53
CA VAL A 752 39.66 30.24 -62.98
C VAL A 752 40.56 31.41 -63.30
N ARG A 753 41.66 31.14 -64.00
CA ARG A 753 42.54 32.17 -64.57
C ARG A 753 42.32 32.27 -66.07
N SER A 754 42.31 33.47 -66.62
CA SER A 754 42.25 33.66 -68.07
C SER A 754 43.25 34.71 -68.54
N THR A 755 44.10 34.37 -69.51
CA THR A 755 45.16 35.24 -70.06
C THR A 755 45.00 35.51 -71.56
N GLY A 756 44.89 36.77 -71.98
CA GLY A 756 44.69 37.20 -73.36
C GLY A 756 43.68 38.34 -73.49
N ALA A 757 43.43 38.79 -74.73
CA ALA A 757 42.37 39.74 -75.09
C ALA A 757 41.44 39.07 -76.12
N TRP A 758 40.15 39.00 -75.82
CA TRP A 758 39.15 38.30 -76.65
C TRP A 758 37.95 39.21 -76.93
N GLY A 759 37.17 38.86 -77.95
CA GLY A 759 36.40 39.80 -78.78
C GLY A 759 35.32 40.70 -78.14
N ASN A 760 35.09 40.69 -76.82
CA ASN A 760 34.23 41.64 -76.14
C ASN A 760 34.98 42.33 -74.98
N THR A 761 34.89 43.66 -74.89
CA THR A 761 35.51 44.45 -73.81
C THR A 761 34.61 44.65 -72.59
N ASP A 762 33.34 44.21 -72.65
CA ASP A 762 32.42 44.27 -71.53
C ASP A 762 32.81 43.21 -70.47
N PRO A 763 33.24 43.62 -69.27
CA PRO A 763 33.67 42.68 -68.22
C PRO A 763 32.53 41.82 -67.66
N ASN A 764 31.28 42.08 -68.03
CA ASN A 764 30.13 41.24 -67.69
C ASN A 764 29.81 40.18 -68.76
N ALA A 765 30.33 40.33 -69.98
CA ALA A 765 30.14 39.36 -71.05
C ALA A 765 30.87 38.06 -70.71
N VAL A 766 30.20 36.92 -70.87
CA VAL A 766 30.71 35.62 -70.41
C VAL A 766 31.88 35.16 -71.27
N LEU A 767 33.02 34.89 -70.61
CA LEU A 767 34.22 34.36 -71.24
C LEU A 767 34.41 32.86 -70.96
N PHE A 768 34.22 32.46 -69.70
CA PHE A 768 34.49 31.10 -69.23
C PHE A 768 33.49 30.69 -68.16
N GLY A 769 32.96 29.47 -68.24
CA GLY A 769 32.01 28.92 -67.27
C GLY A 769 32.57 27.71 -66.54
N VAL A 770 32.22 27.58 -65.26
CA VAL A 770 32.45 26.40 -64.43
C VAL A 770 31.11 25.96 -63.88
N PHE A 771 30.81 24.67 -63.92
CA PHE A 771 29.50 24.16 -63.51
C PHE A 771 29.64 22.84 -62.75
N THR A 772 28.66 22.54 -61.91
CA THR A 772 28.61 21.28 -61.17
C THR A 772 28.05 20.15 -62.04
N GLU A 773 28.29 18.90 -61.65
CA GLU A 773 27.44 17.79 -62.07
C GLU A 773 25.96 18.09 -61.78
N LYS A 774 25.09 17.48 -62.59
CA LYS A 774 23.64 17.51 -62.39
C LYS A 774 23.29 16.73 -61.13
N VAL A 775 22.50 17.34 -60.24
CA VAL A 775 21.96 16.74 -59.02
C VAL A 775 20.45 16.53 -59.16
N PRO A 776 19.87 15.48 -58.55
CA PRO A 776 18.43 15.26 -58.55
C PRO A 776 17.67 16.43 -57.90
N VAL A 777 16.57 16.85 -58.51
CA VAL A 777 15.66 17.87 -57.99
C VAL A 777 14.21 17.46 -58.20
N VAL A 778 13.31 18.05 -57.43
CA VAL A 778 11.86 17.85 -57.50
C VAL A 778 11.25 19.05 -58.22
N GLY A 779 10.59 18.80 -59.35
CA GLY A 779 9.88 19.84 -60.09
C GLY A 779 8.80 20.51 -59.24
N GLY A 780 8.75 21.85 -59.27
CA GLY A 780 7.84 22.66 -58.45
C GLY A 780 8.37 23.04 -57.07
N SER A 781 9.42 22.38 -56.54
CA SER A 781 10.07 22.78 -55.29
C SER A 781 10.92 24.04 -55.44
N PHE A 782 11.13 24.76 -54.34
CA PHE A 782 12.03 25.91 -54.29
C PHE A 782 13.43 25.49 -53.89
N TYR A 783 14.44 26.04 -54.56
CA TYR A 783 15.84 25.78 -54.29
C TYR A 783 16.58 27.10 -54.09
N GLU A 784 17.45 27.12 -53.09
CA GLU A 784 18.48 28.13 -52.98
C GLU A 784 19.77 27.66 -53.66
N TYR A 785 20.49 28.59 -54.28
CA TYR A 785 21.79 28.36 -54.88
C TYR A 785 22.71 29.54 -54.56
N SER A 786 23.96 29.26 -54.20
CA SER A 786 24.92 30.31 -53.86
C SER A 786 26.36 29.84 -53.92
N ALA A 787 27.29 30.77 -54.02
CA ALA A 787 28.71 30.52 -53.79
C ALA A 787 29.38 31.80 -53.26
N TYR A 788 30.46 31.63 -52.50
CA TYR A 788 31.33 32.74 -52.13
C TYR A 788 32.37 32.92 -53.23
N VAL A 789 32.41 34.10 -53.83
CA VAL A 789 33.27 34.39 -54.98
C VAL A 789 34.20 35.58 -54.72
N GLY A 790 35.41 35.48 -55.27
CA GLY A 790 36.36 36.57 -55.41
C GLY A 790 36.64 36.80 -56.89
N VAL A 791 36.80 38.04 -57.32
CA VAL A 791 37.05 38.44 -58.70
C VAL A 791 38.19 39.45 -58.78
N HIS A 792 39.10 39.23 -59.72
CA HIS A 792 40.15 40.19 -60.08
C HIS A 792 40.06 40.52 -61.56
N ARG A 793 39.88 41.82 -61.86
CA ARG A 793 39.90 42.36 -63.23
C ARG A 793 38.87 41.69 -64.17
N CYS A 794 37.76 41.23 -63.58
CA CYS A 794 36.56 40.76 -64.28
C CYS A 794 35.35 40.86 -63.34
N ALA A 795 34.15 40.64 -63.88
CA ALA A 795 32.97 40.31 -63.10
C ALA A 795 32.69 38.80 -63.15
N ALA A 796 31.81 38.33 -62.28
CA ALA A 796 31.32 36.95 -62.27
C ALA A 796 29.85 36.88 -61.87
N ASN A 797 29.13 35.88 -62.37
CA ASN A 797 27.74 35.63 -62.02
C ASN A 797 27.48 34.14 -61.79
N ILE A 798 26.45 33.84 -60.99
CA ILE A 798 25.99 32.49 -60.68
C ILE A 798 24.55 32.30 -61.17
N GLY A 799 24.24 31.09 -61.60
CA GLY A 799 22.88 30.69 -61.93
C GLY A 799 22.66 29.22 -61.67
N ILE A 800 21.40 28.84 -61.70
CA ILE A 800 20.93 27.46 -61.65
C ILE A 800 20.29 27.10 -62.99
N GLU A 801 20.61 25.93 -63.51
CA GLU A 801 20.08 25.40 -64.77
C GLU A 801 19.28 24.13 -64.50
N TRP A 802 18.10 24.06 -65.10
CA TRP A 802 17.14 22.98 -64.91
C TRP A 802 17.11 22.07 -66.12
N TYR A 803 17.01 20.76 -65.87
CA TYR A 803 17.02 19.72 -66.89
C TYR A 803 15.88 18.72 -66.63
N ASP A 804 15.33 18.16 -67.70
CA ASP A 804 14.35 17.09 -67.62
C ASP A 804 15.01 15.74 -67.28
N SER A 805 14.20 14.69 -67.11
CA SER A 805 14.69 13.34 -66.78
C SER A 805 15.55 12.70 -67.88
N ASN A 806 15.48 13.20 -69.12
CA ASN A 806 16.31 12.75 -70.25
C ASN A 806 17.61 13.56 -70.35
N GLY A 807 17.82 14.53 -69.46
CA GLY A 807 19.01 15.36 -69.40
C GLY A 807 19.02 16.54 -70.38
N ALA A 808 17.88 16.88 -70.99
CA ALA A 808 17.71 18.05 -71.86
C ALA A 808 17.45 19.32 -71.02
N ALA A 809 18.04 20.45 -71.41
CA ALA A 809 17.90 21.71 -70.69
C ALA A 809 16.48 22.29 -70.85
N ILE A 810 15.86 22.72 -69.74
CA ILE A 810 14.52 23.30 -69.68
C ILE A 810 14.61 24.82 -69.62
N SER A 811 15.26 25.34 -68.58
CA SER A 811 15.38 26.78 -68.32
C SER A 811 16.54 27.04 -67.34
N SER A 812 16.82 28.32 -67.11
CA SER A 812 17.83 28.75 -66.13
C SER A 812 17.35 29.96 -65.34
N ASN A 813 17.72 30.06 -64.07
CA ASN A 813 17.49 31.22 -63.22
C ASN A 813 18.83 31.77 -62.70
N GLY A 814 18.89 33.09 -62.48
CA GLY A 814 20.13 33.78 -62.09
C GLY A 814 20.85 34.37 -63.30
N TYR A 815 22.20 34.40 -63.25
CA TYR A 815 23.06 34.96 -64.30
C TYR A 815 22.79 36.45 -64.60
N GLY A 816 22.86 37.30 -63.58
CA GLY A 816 22.70 38.76 -63.71
C GLY A 816 21.47 39.34 -63.00
N ALA A 817 20.62 38.48 -62.41
CA ALA A 817 19.57 38.89 -61.49
C ALA A 817 20.16 39.49 -60.20
N ALA A 818 19.38 40.32 -59.50
CA ALA A 818 19.81 40.98 -58.26
C ALA A 818 20.36 39.94 -57.24
N GLY A 819 21.57 40.18 -56.72
CA GLY A 819 22.26 39.28 -55.79
C GLY A 819 23.01 38.11 -56.43
N THR A 820 22.88 37.88 -57.74
CA THR A 820 23.51 36.74 -58.45
C THR A 820 24.76 37.10 -59.25
N ALA A 821 25.16 38.37 -59.27
CA ALA A 821 26.33 38.86 -59.99
C ALA A 821 27.21 39.75 -59.11
N THR A 822 28.49 39.76 -59.43
CA THR A 822 29.47 40.67 -58.85
C THR A 822 29.71 41.85 -59.77
N THR A 823 30.16 42.97 -59.20
CA THR A 823 30.80 44.04 -59.98
C THR A 823 32.30 43.79 -60.11
N VAL A 824 32.94 44.45 -61.08
CA VAL A 824 34.39 44.32 -61.30
C VAL A 824 35.17 44.66 -60.03
N GLY A 825 35.97 43.71 -59.55
CA GLY A 825 36.83 43.90 -58.38
C GLY A 825 36.08 44.02 -57.05
N GLN A 826 34.82 43.60 -56.96
CA GLN A 826 34.00 43.74 -55.75
C GLN A 826 34.60 43.07 -54.50
N ALA A 827 35.25 41.93 -54.68
CA ALA A 827 35.87 41.17 -53.61
C ALA A 827 37.08 40.42 -54.21
N ALA A 828 38.26 40.52 -53.61
CA ALA A 828 39.48 39.92 -54.16
C ALA A 828 39.56 38.38 -53.96
N GLY A 829 38.81 37.83 -53.01
CA GLY A 829 39.09 36.51 -52.45
C GLY A 829 40.27 36.57 -51.46
N GLY A 830 40.86 35.41 -51.17
CA GLY A 830 42.02 35.31 -50.27
C GLY A 830 41.86 34.30 -49.13
N LYS A 831 42.64 34.50 -48.05
CA LYS A 831 42.70 33.59 -46.88
C LYS A 831 41.48 33.61 -45.96
N THR A 832 40.65 34.65 -46.00
CA THR A 832 39.50 34.78 -45.10
C THR A 832 38.21 34.91 -45.91
N LEU A 833 37.10 34.38 -45.36
CA LEU A 833 35.81 34.42 -46.05
C LEU A 833 35.31 35.86 -46.27
N ASN A 834 35.75 36.81 -45.45
CA ASN A 834 35.46 38.25 -45.62
C ASN A 834 36.08 38.85 -46.90
N GLY A 835 37.09 38.19 -47.48
CA GLY A 835 37.63 38.55 -48.80
C GLY A 835 36.72 38.15 -49.96
N TYR A 836 35.66 37.37 -49.73
CA TYR A 836 34.72 36.89 -50.74
C TYR A 836 33.36 37.55 -50.59
N VAL A 837 32.63 37.68 -51.69
CA VAL A 837 31.20 38.06 -51.68
C VAL A 837 30.35 36.84 -51.97
N ARG A 838 29.30 36.60 -51.18
CA ARG A 838 28.34 35.55 -51.46
C ARG A 838 27.34 36.04 -52.51
N ILE A 839 27.34 35.40 -53.67
CA ILE A 839 26.32 35.60 -54.71
C ILE A 839 25.41 34.38 -54.78
N GLY A 840 24.14 34.59 -55.07
CA GLY A 840 23.15 33.51 -55.10
C GLY A 840 21.71 34.02 -55.10
N GLY A 841 20.77 33.09 -55.20
CA GLY A 841 19.35 33.38 -55.23
C GLY A 841 18.49 32.19 -54.85
N ILE A 842 17.18 32.42 -54.83
CA ILE A 842 16.16 31.39 -54.62
C ILE A 842 15.35 31.30 -55.92
N ALA A 843 15.15 30.08 -56.42
CA ALA A 843 14.39 29.83 -57.63
C ALA A 843 13.51 28.60 -57.47
N GLN A 844 12.33 28.63 -58.08
CA GLN A 844 11.45 27.46 -58.17
C GLN A 844 11.87 26.61 -59.37
N ALA A 845 12.05 25.31 -59.16
CA ALA A 845 12.28 24.37 -60.25
C ALA A 845 11.01 24.28 -61.12
N PRO A 846 11.10 24.34 -62.46
CA PRO A 846 9.98 24.04 -63.35
C PRO A 846 9.35 22.69 -63.00
N VAL A 847 8.03 22.54 -63.19
CA VAL A 847 7.29 21.33 -62.78
C VAL A 847 7.85 20.04 -63.42
N ASN A 848 8.42 20.12 -64.62
CA ASN A 848 9.03 18.99 -65.32
C ASN A 848 10.55 18.83 -65.09
N ALA A 849 11.15 19.61 -64.17
CA ALA A 849 12.56 19.46 -63.82
C ALA A 849 12.79 18.22 -62.96
N ALA A 850 13.79 17.41 -63.34
CA ALA A 850 14.24 16.24 -62.59
C ALA A 850 15.70 16.37 -62.16
N LEU A 851 16.45 17.25 -62.82
CA LEU A 851 17.87 17.50 -62.56
C LEU A 851 18.16 18.99 -62.52
N GLY A 852 19.07 19.42 -61.66
CA GLY A 852 19.55 20.79 -61.56
C GLY A 852 21.07 20.85 -61.43
N LEU A 853 21.68 21.93 -61.89
CA LEU A 853 23.10 22.21 -61.63
C LEU A 853 23.29 23.70 -61.36
N ILE A 854 24.36 24.06 -60.65
CA ILE A 854 24.77 25.45 -60.54
C ILE A 854 25.94 25.73 -61.50
N GLY A 855 25.91 26.90 -62.13
CA GLY A 855 26.97 27.39 -62.99
C GLY A 855 27.48 28.73 -62.50
N LEU A 856 28.81 28.89 -62.49
CA LEU A 856 29.49 30.16 -62.29
C LEU A 856 30.12 30.59 -63.61
N ARG A 857 29.86 31.82 -64.02
CA ARG A 857 30.37 32.40 -65.26
C ARG A 857 31.32 33.54 -64.93
N LYS A 858 32.57 33.41 -65.38
CA LYS A 858 33.56 34.49 -65.37
C LYS A 858 33.34 35.37 -66.60
N GLY A 859 33.31 36.68 -66.39
CA GLY A 859 33.24 37.67 -67.45
C GLY A 859 34.58 37.90 -68.17
N MET A 860 34.57 38.77 -69.17
CA MET A 860 35.76 39.18 -69.94
C MET A 860 36.82 39.85 -69.04
N ASN A 861 38.07 39.83 -69.49
CA ASN A 861 39.13 40.59 -68.85
C ASN A 861 38.87 42.08 -69.04
N VAL A 862 39.03 42.87 -67.97
CA VAL A 862 38.86 44.33 -68.02
C VAL A 862 40.04 44.94 -68.77
N SER A 863 39.77 45.66 -69.86
CA SER A 863 40.81 46.41 -70.59
C SER A 863 41.45 47.48 -69.69
N PRO A 864 42.79 47.69 -69.73
CA PRO A 864 43.78 47.09 -70.63
C PRO A 864 44.40 45.78 -70.11
N ASP A 865 43.94 45.25 -68.97
CA ASP A 865 44.51 44.05 -68.38
C ASP A 865 44.25 42.82 -69.26
N THR A 866 45.29 42.06 -69.54
CA THR A 866 45.22 40.82 -70.31
C THR A 866 45.16 39.58 -69.42
N ASP A 867 44.88 39.72 -68.13
CA ASP A 867 44.76 38.61 -67.17
C ASP A 867 43.68 38.89 -66.13
N SER A 868 42.87 37.88 -65.80
CA SER A 868 41.83 38.01 -64.79
C SER A 868 41.52 36.69 -64.08
N TRP A 869 40.92 36.79 -62.89
CA TRP A 869 40.71 35.67 -61.99
C TRP A 869 39.31 35.64 -61.40
N LEU A 870 38.75 34.44 -61.28
CA LEU A 870 37.58 34.13 -60.47
C LEU A 870 37.98 33.08 -59.43
N PHE A 871 37.78 33.37 -58.16
CA PHE A 871 37.94 32.46 -57.03
C PHE A 871 36.56 32.05 -56.51
N VAL A 872 36.37 30.79 -56.17
CA VAL A 872 35.09 30.23 -55.72
C VAL A 872 35.34 29.32 -54.52
N THR A 873 34.58 29.53 -53.44
CA THR A 873 34.57 28.66 -52.28
C THR A 873 33.14 28.50 -51.75
N GLN A 874 32.92 27.45 -50.96
CA GLN A 874 31.65 27.14 -50.31
C GLN A 874 30.41 27.22 -51.25
N PRO A 875 30.42 26.58 -52.43
CA PRO A 875 29.25 26.48 -53.30
C PRO A 875 28.15 25.64 -52.65
N MET A 876 26.89 26.09 -52.77
CA MET A 876 25.73 25.44 -52.19
C MET A 876 24.53 25.47 -53.12
N MET A 877 23.82 24.35 -53.14
CA MET A 877 22.47 24.22 -53.67
C MET A 877 21.66 23.42 -52.66
N ALA A 878 20.50 23.91 -52.24
CA ALA A 878 19.67 23.22 -51.26
C ALA A 878 18.19 23.50 -51.47
N GLU A 879 17.34 22.56 -51.06
CA GLU A 879 15.88 22.78 -51.08
C GLU A 879 15.48 23.77 -49.99
N THR A 880 14.54 24.66 -50.32
CA THR A 880 14.03 25.72 -49.46
C THR A 880 12.53 25.91 -49.70
N HIS A 881 11.93 26.92 -49.07
CA HIS A 881 10.51 27.21 -49.16
C HIS A 881 10.23 28.52 -49.92
N ALA A 882 9.02 28.65 -50.48
CA ALA A 882 8.58 29.81 -51.26
C ALA A 882 8.64 31.14 -50.49
N SER A 883 8.55 31.09 -49.16
CA SER A 883 8.56 32.25 -48.27
C SER A 883 9.95 32.69 -47.81
N ALA A 884 11.02 31.97 -48.20
CA ALA A 884 12.37 32.31 -47.79
C ALA A 884 12.83 33.63 -48.44
N THR A 885 13.20 34.61 -47.61
CA THR A 885 13.65 35.94 -48.04
C THR A 885 15.16 36.13 -47.99
N ARG A 886 15.91 35.15 -47.47
CA ARG A 886 17.37 35.18 -47.32
C ARG A 886 17.95 33.78 -47.55
N LEU A 887 19.16 33.74 -48.11
CA LEU A 887 19.92 32.49 -48.26
C LEU A 887 20.33 31.95 -46.88
N SER A 888 20.20 30.63 -46.69
CA SER A 888 20.59 29.95 -45.46
C SER A 888 22.12 29.92 -45.30
N PRO A 889 22.68 29.75 -44.09
CA PRO A 889 24.13 29.59 -43.90
C PRO A 889 24.68 28.40 -44.72
N TYR A 890 25.89 28.55 -45.26
CA TYR A 890 26.55 27.46 -45.98
C TYR A 890 26.64 26.20 -45.11
N LYS A 891 26.23 25.06 -45.68
CA LYS A 891 26.46 23.73 -45.11
C LYS A 891 27.32 22.91 -46.08
N PRO A 892 28.36 22.19 -45.61
CA PRO A 892 29.04 21.22 -46.46
C PRO A 892 28.09 20.07 -46.81
N SER A 893 28.28 19.46 -47.99
CA SER A 893 27.54 18.26 -48.37
C SER A 893 27.84 17.11 -47.41
N GLY A 894 26.80 16.51 -46.82
CA GLY A 894 26.93 15.33 -45.95
C GLY A 894 27.35 14.09 -46.75
N LEU A 895 28.26 13.28 -46.19
CA LEU A 895 28.80 12.05 -46.78
C LEU A 895 27.76 10.89 -46.85
N GLY A 896 26.59 11.10 -47.48
CA GLY A 896 25.75 10.02 -48.00
C GLY A 896 24.92 9.17 -47.01
N THR A 897 24.77 9.57 -45.74
CA THR A 897 23.80 8.90 -44.85
C THR A 897 22.40 9.46 -45.06
N LEU A 898 21.48 8.63 -45.56
CA LEU A 898 20.07 8.97 -45.75
C LEU A 898 19.24 8.35 -44.62
N ILE A 899 18.39 9.16 -43.97
CA ILE A 899 17.38 8.67 -43.02
C ILE A 899 16.02 8.91 -43.69
N THR A 900 15.32 7.84 -44.06
CA THR A 900 13.95 7.88 -44.59
C THR A 900 13.01 7.17 -43.61
N PRO A 901 11.68 7.34 -43.74
CA PRO A 901 10.71 6.55 -42.98
C PRO A 901 10.85 5.03 -43.19
N GLU A 902 11.53 4.61 -44.26
CA GLU A 902 11.78 3.20 -44.63
C GLU A 902 13.08 2.66 -44.02
N GLY A 903 13.95 3.52 -43.46
CA GLY A 903 15.16 3.09 -42.76
C GLY A 903 16.34 4.05 -42.87
N ILE A 904 17.51 3.58 -42.42
CA ILE A 904 18.79 4.30 -42.46
C ILE A 904 19.68 3.63 -43.51
N SER A 905 20.03 4.36 -44.57
CA SER A 905 21.02 3.94 -45.56
C SER A 905 22.36 4.59 -45.26
N THR A 906 23.37 3.78 -44.94
CA THR A 906 24.74 4.25 -44.69
C THR A 906 25.77 3.32 -45.36
N PRO A 907 26.82 3.85 -46.01
CA PRO A 907 27.83 3.02 -46.69
C PRO A 907 28.67 2.16 -45.74
N SER A 908 28.70 2.42 -44.42
CA SER A 908 29.27 1.49 -43.42
C SER A 908 28.72 1.72 -42.01
N LEU A 909 28.77 0.68 -41.16
CA LEU A 909 28.48 0.69 -39.71
C LEU A 909 29.70 0.11 -38.96
N SER A 910 30.76 0.88 -38.77
CA SER A 910 32.06 0.35 -38.34
C SER A 910 32.37 0.44 -36.84
N ALA A 911 31.44 0.84 -35.96
CA ALA A 911 31.77 1.13 -34.56
C ALA A 911 30.65 0.94 -33.51
N LEU A 912 29.76 -0.05 -33.65
CA LEU A 912 28.72 -0.31 -32.63
C LEU A 912 28.61 -1.80 -32.28
N SER A 913 28.77 -2.15 -31.00
CA SER A 913 28.22 -3.39 -30.44
C SER A 913 26.70 -3.23 -30.35
N ALA A 914 26.01 -3.36 -31.47
CA ALA A 914 24.57 -3.24 -31.50
C ALA A 914 23.93 -4.42 -30.74
N ASN A 915 22.95 -4.14 -29.86
CA ASN A 915 22.10 -5.17 -29.28
C ASN A 915 21.03 -5.52 -30.32
N ILE A 916 21.37 -6.42 -31.23
CA ILE A 916 20.54 -6.78 -32.39
C ILE A 916 19.60 -7.92 -32.00
N GLY A 917 18.29 -7.66 -32.00
CA GLY A 917 17.28 -8.67 -31.62
C GLY A 917 17.25 -9.87 -32.58
N LEU A 918 16.77 -9.67 -33.80
CA LEU A 918 16.79 -10.69 -34.86
C LEU A 918 17.24 -10.06 -36.18
N LEU A 919 18.43 -10.43 -36.63
CA LEU A 919 18.93 -10.07 -37.96
C LEU A 919 18.72 -11.25 -38.89
N ARG A 920 17.88 -11.10 -39.92
CA ARG A 920 17.60 -12.16 -40.91
C ARG A 920 17.79 -11.65 -42.33
N THR A 921 18.38 -12.46 -43.20
CA THR A 921 18.62 -12.08 -44.62
C THR A 921 17.39 -12.25 -45.52
N ALA A 922 16.40 -13.03 -45.08
CA ALA A 922 15.09 -13.16 -45.71
C ALA A 922 14.05 -13.59 -44.66
N THR A 923 12.76 -13.50 -44.97
CA THR A 923 11.68 -13.95 -44.06
C THR A 923 11.34 -15.43 -44.21
N TRP A 924 11.71 -16.07 -45.32
CA TRP A 924 11.48 -17.50 -45.59
C TRP A 924 12.52 -18.06 -46.58
N GLY A 925 12.68 -19.39 -46.64
CA GLY A 925 13.62 -20.06 -47.54
C GLY A 925 15.08 -19.89 -47.13
N ALA A 926 15.98 -19.87 -48.12
CA ALA A 926 17.42 -19.81 -47.89
C ALA A 926 17.81 -18.48 -47.21
N ARG A 927 18.25 -18.54 -45.95
CA ARG A 927 18.57 -17.34 -45.18
C ARG A 927 19.53 -17.63 -44.04
N THR A 928 20.20 -16.59 -43.57
CA THR A 928 20.94 -16.60 -42.31
C THR A 928 20.17 -15.75 -41.30
N GLU A 929 20.00 -16.29 -40.09
CA GLU A 929 19.40 -15.62 -38.93
C GLU A 929 20.44 -15.52 -37.82
N ILE A 930 20.56 -14.34 -37.20
CA ILE A 930 21.39 -14.08 -36.04
C ILE A 930 20.48 -13.58 -34.91
N SER A 931 20.44 -14.33 -33.81
CA SER A 931 19.64 -14.00 -32.61
C SER A 931 20.22 -14.69 -31.38
N ASN A 932 20.21 -14.04 -30.21
CA ASN A 932 20.53 -14.65 -28.90
C ASN A 932 21.83 -15.50 -28.89
N ASN A 933 22.92 -14.96 -29.44
CA ASN A 933 24.23 -15.65 -29.58
C ASN A 933 24.23 -16.88 -30.51
N LEU A 934 23.19 -17.04 -31.33
CA LEU A 934 23.06 -18.11 -32.29
C LEU A 934 23.07 -17.56 -33.72
N ILE A 935 23.87 -18.19 -34.58
CA ILE A 935 23.84 -18.00 -36.03
C ILE A 935 23.25 -19.27 -36.64
N GLN A 936 22.16 -19.10 -37.38
CA GLN A 936 21.41 -20.17 -38.03
C GLN A 936 21.38 -19.93 -39.53
N THR A 937 21.66 -20.94 -40.34
CA THR A 937 21.52 -20.86 -41.80
C THR A 937 20.54 -21.92 -42.28
N PHE A 938 19.48 -21.49 -42.97
CA PHE A 938 18.43 -22.31 -43.54
C PHE A 938 18.64 -22.47 -45.05
N ASP A 939 18.22 -23.60 -45.62
CA ASP A 939 18.19 -23.78 -47.08
C ASP A 939 16.89 -23.28 -47.71
N GLY A 940 16.78 -23.40 -49.03
CA GLY A 940 15.61 -22.99 -49.81
C GLY A 940 14.29 -23.67 -49.41
N ASN A 941 14.33 -24.79 -48.69
CA ASN A 941 13.16 -25.50 -48.19
C ASN A 941 12.87 -25.18 -46.71
N ASN A 942 13.48 -24.11 -46.17
CA ASN A 942 13.34 -23.68 -44.78
C ASN A 942 13.88 -24.69 -43.76
N VAL A 943 14.82 -25.56 -44.18
CA VAL A 943 15.48 -26.53 -43.31
C VAL A 943 16.78 -25.93 -42.79
N LEU A 944 16.97 -25.94 -41.48
CA LEU A 944 18.20 -25.50 -40.84
C LEU A 944 19.37 -26.40 -41.28
N ARG A 945 20.38 -25.80 -41.92
CA ARG A 945 21.58 -26.49 -42.41
C ARG A 945 22.78 -26.28 -41.51
N ILE A 946 22.92 -25.10 -40.92
CA ILE A 946 24.07 -24.75 -40.07
C ILE A 946 23.54 -24.05 -38.82
N ARG A 947 24.04 -24.45 -37.66
CA ARG A 947 23.81 -23.80 -36.37
C ARG A 947 25.15 -23.62 -35.66
N LEU A 948 25.49 -22.39 -35.31
CA LEU A 948 26.75 -22.00 -34.66
C LEU A 948 26.44 -21.08 -33.47
N GLY A 949 27.00 -21.35 -32.28
CA GLY A 949 26.76 -20.53 -31.08
C GLY A 949 26.69 -21.37 -29.81
N VAL A 950 26.17 -20.79 -28.72
CA VAL A 950 25.75 -21.55 -27.53
C VAL A 950 24.27 -21.89 -27.74
N TRP A 951 23.93 -23.17 -27.77
CA TRP A 951 22.57 -23.66 -28.05
C TRP A 951 22.07 -24.60 -26.97
#